data_AF-A0A821WQH7-F1
#
_entry.id   AF-A0A821WQH7-F1
#
_cell.length_a   1.000
_cell.length_b   1.000
_cell.length_c   1.000
_cell.angle_alpha   90.00
_cell.angle_beta   90.00
_cell.angle_gamma   90.00
#
_symmetry.space_group_name_H-M   'P 1'
#
loop_
_entity.id
_entity.type
_entity.pdbx_description
1 polymer ?
#
loop_
_entity_poly.entity_id
_entity_poly.type
_entity_poly.pdbx_seq_one_letter_code
_entity_poly.pdbx_strand_id
1 'polypeptide(L)'
;MYNWEKAMEQRVHEIRERELSHIFKSSCLRSINVALFVTSLLLTSLATFGTSWLMGRTLFPEDIFATVAYFAMVRTSVTVLMPLDIEKLSEARVSAQRIDQFMRLNILSNKCEEVEKENGDHAIIMEDASFSWKESCCLSSLNLKIKHGTLVGVKGAIGAGKSTLLAAILGEINLVSGQLRKYTDSISYAPQLPWIFADTIRANILLGKPMDEERYKNVIKACCLDIDLQNFGEVGDLLMIGDKGINLSGGQKARISLARSLYANADLYLLDDPLAAVDPKVAKQIFDECIGPNSFLRGKTRILVTHQIHFLVEADQTILLTNGHIEELHIEQPVENQPSNDTPETDLSNDTSKTDLSSDTSETDSSNDKETDWTLKTATTDMNPIVTTETSVDGTIKWSVWLQLFTSPPLRWFGFFLMIILMCGAEALYDYTNRWLALWSSKSDDQQKSAYYAYVYLGLTFGTLAVILVRTGFIFFIMLRGSTHFHNRMLSGILYTSLRFFESNPSGRILNRASKDQQVLDESLPLALIDSTQNLLMTVGSIIIIGTTNPWVLLVLIPLVPIVLWIRRFYIRSSRQLKRLESVTRSPMYALFSSSLDGLTSIRAFKVQADFVNMFMERIDTNSRAYFILVAASRWFGLRLDLMTSVVTLVTAILAVALRNQIDPSAAALSLSYCITLTGLFQWGIRQSAEAENYMTSAERVHEYGQLVPESHRNSSESDILIQPPDDWPSR
;
A
#
# COMPACT_ATOMS: atom_id res chain seq x y z
N MET A 1 12.74 -24.09 -8.38
CA MET A 1 13.28 -24.64 -9.65
C MET A 1 14.80 -24.57 -9.73
N TYR A 2 15.44 -23.43 -9.44
CA TYR A 2 16.91 -23.28 -9.55
C TYR A 2 17.68 -23.34 -8.20
N ASN A 3 16.99 -23.60 -7.09
CA ASN A 3 17.55 -23.61 -5.73
C ASN A 3 18.35 -22.34 -5.36
N TRP A 4 17.85 -21.16 -5.77
CA TRP A 4 18.51 -19.87 -5.58
C TRP A 4 18.12 -19.18 -4.26
N GLU A 5 17.34 -19.83 -3.40
CA GLU A 5 16.79 -19.24 -2.18
C GLU A 5 17.91 -18.73 -1.27
N LYS A 6 18.97 -19.52 -1.07
CA LYS A 6 20.13 -19.11 -0.25
C LYS A 6 20.91 -17.93 -0.84
N ALA A 7 21.09 -17.91 -2.16
CA ALA A 7 21.77 -16.80 -2.84
C ALA A 7 20.94 -15.50 -2.77
N MET A 8 19.62 -15.63 -2.91
CA MET A 8 18.70 -14.49 -2.78
C MET A 8 18.61 -14.00 -1.34
N GLU A 9 18.59 -14.91 -0.35
CA GLU A 9 18.63 -14.58 1.08
C GLU A 9 19.86 -13.74 1.41
N GLN A 10 21.05 -14.17 0.96
CA GLN A 10 22.30 -13.44 1.15
C GLN A 10 22.25 -12.04 0.51
N ARG A 11 21.77 -11.94 -0.73
CA ARG A 11 21.67 -10.66 -1.44
C ARG A 11 20.72 -9.69 -0.74
N VAL A 12 19.60 -10.18 -0.22
CA VAL A 12 18.67 -9.35 0.56
C VAL A 12 19.30 -8.92 1.89
N HIS A 13 20.01 -9.81 2.58
CA HIS A 13 20.75 -9.45 3.79
C HIS A 13 21.82 -8.37 3.55
N GLU A 14 22.60 -8.45 2.47
CA GLU A 14 23.59 -7.42 2.12
C GLU A 14 22.97 -6.04 1.85
N ILE A 15 21.78 -6.02 1.26
CA ILE A 15 21.01 -4.77 1.07
C ILE A 15 20.51 -4.27 2.42
N ARG A 16 19.97 -5.17 3.25
CA ARG A 16 19.45 -4.83 4.58
C ARG A 16 20.53 -4.34 5.52
N GLU A 17 21.75 -4.86 5.48
CA GLU A 17 22.86 -4.36 6.28
C GLU A 17 23.22 -2.92 5.94
N ARG A 18 23.25 -2.58 4.64
CA ARG A 18 23.44 -1.20 4.19
C ARG A 18 22.32 -0.30 4.66
N GLU A 19 21.08 -0.74 4.52
CA GLU A 19 19.89 -0.02 5.01
C GLU A 19 19.96 0.22 6.53
N LEU A 20 20.26 -0.82 7.31
CA LEU A 20 20.40 -0.73 8.77
C LEU A 20 21.49 0.26 9.19
N SER A 21 22.57 0.42 8.42
CA SER A 21 23.59 1.43 8.70
C SER A 21 23.04 2.87 8.61
N HIS A 22 22.11 3.12 7.68
CA HIS A 22 21.42 4.40 7.54
C HIS A 22 20.36 4.57 8.62
N ILE A 23 19.57 3.53 8.90
CA ILE A 23 18.57 3.54 9.98
C ILE A 23 19.25 3.76 11.33
N PHE A 24 20.42 3.17 11.57
CA PHE A 24 21.19 3.37 12.80
C PHE A 24 21.66 4.83 12.96
N LYS A 25 22.20 5.44 11.89
CA LYS A 25 22.58 6.87 11.90
C LYS A 25 21.37 7.77 12.17
N SER A 26 20.24 7.49 11.51
CA SER A 26 18.98 8.20 11.74
C SER A 26 18.49 8.02 13.18
N SER A 27 18.53 6.79 13.71
CA SER A 27 18.15 6.48 15.09
C SER A 27 19.05 7.18 16.11
N CYS A 28 20.36 7.31 15.83
CA CYS A 28 21.28 8.07 16.67
C CYS A 28 20.87 9.56 16.73
N LEU A 29 20.61 10.18 15.58
CA LEU A 29 20.14 11.57 15.53
C LEU A 29 18.79 11.75 16.23
N ARG A 30 17.85 10.82 16.02
CA ARG A 30 16.56 10.80 16.73
C ARG A 30 16.75 10.67 18.24
N SER A 31 17.66 9.81 18.69
CA SER A 31 17.93 9.59 20.11
C SER A 31 18.47 10.86 20.79
N ILE A 32 19.33 11.61 20.08
CA ILE A 32 19.85 12.92 20.53
C ILE A 32 18.72 13.94 20.56
N ASN A 33 17.89 14.01 19.51
CA ASN A 33 16.78 14.96 19.44
C ASN A 33 15.78 14.76 20.59
N VAL A 34 15.39 13.50 20.85
CA VAL A 34 14.51 13.15 21.98
C VAL A 34 15.17 13.47 23.32
N ALA A 35 16.46 13.18 23.49
CA ALA A 35 17.17 13.49 24.72
C ALA A 35 17.24 15.01 24.99
N LEU A 36 17.54 15.81 23.96
CA LEU A 36 17.55 17.27 24.03
C LEU A 36 16.15 17.82 24.34
N PHE A 37 15.10 17.25 23.75
CA PHE A 37 13.73 17.63 24.07
C PHE A 37 13.42 17.45 25.56
N VAL A 38 13.70 16.27 26.12
CA VAL A 38 13.42 15.95 27.54
C VAL A 38 14.25 16.86 28.47
N THR A 39 15.52 17.11 28.13
CA THR A 39 16.46 17.86 28.98
C THR A 39 16.42 19.37 28.81
N SER A 40 15.78 19.88 27.75
CA SER A 40 15.71 21.31 27.43
C SER A 40 15.22 22.18 28.59
N LEU A 41 14.25 21.70 29.38
CA LEU A 41 13.73 22.43 30.54
C LEU A 41 14.77 22.58 31.66
N LEU A 42 15.59 21.55 31.89
CA LEU A 42 16.68 21.61 32.88
C LEU A 42 17.81 22.52 32.42
N LEU A 43 18.17 22.47 31.14
CA LEU A 43 19.22 23.31 30.55
C LEU A 43 18.84 24.80 30.57
N THR A 44 17.60 25.13 30.20
CA THR A 44 17.09 26.51 30.27
C THR A 44 16.97 27.02 31.71
N SER A 45 16.55 26.16 32.65
CA SER A 45 16.52 26.50 34.08
C SER A 45 17.94 26.71 34.63
N LEU A 46 18.91 25.87 34.26
CA LEU A 46 20.32 26.03 34.64
C LEU A 46 20.90 27.34 34.12
N ALA A 47 20.67 27.68 32.85
CA ALA A 47 21.14 28.94 32.28
C ALA A 47 20.53 30.15 33.01
N THR A 48 19.24 30.10 33.33
CA THR A 48 18.53 31.24 33.94
C THR A 48 18.88 31.42 35.41
N PHE A 49 18.77 30.37 36.22
CA PHE A 49 19.05 30.47 37.65
C PHE A 49 20.54 30.49 37.96
N GLY A 50 21.36 29.83 37.13
CA GLY A 50 22.82 29.93 37.22
C GLY A 50 23.33 31.34 36.95
N THR A 51 22.79 32.04 35.95
CA THR A 51 23.13 33.45 35.69
C THR A 51 22.62 34.39 36.77
N SER A 52 21.40 34.17 37.28
CA SER A 52 20.85 34.92 38.41
C SER A 52 21.74 34.81 39.67
N TRP A 53 22.22 33.59 39.95
CA TRP A 53 23.16 33.32 41.03
C TRP A 53 24.52 34.02 40.80
N LEU A 54 25.07 33.97 39.59
CA LEU A 54 26.31 34.70 39.23
C LEU A 54 26.17 36.21 39.39
N MET A 55 24.96 36.76 39.22
CA MET A 55 24.65 38.17 39.46
C MET A 55 24.39 38.50 40.94
N GLY A 56 24.44 37.50 41.84
CA GLY A 56 24.24 37.68 43.28
C GLY A 56 22.78 37.93 43.69
N ARG A 57 21.81 37.59 42.83
CA ARG A 57 20.38 37.73 43.16
C ARG A 57 19.89 36.56 44.02
N THR A 58 18.99 36.88 44.94
CA THR A 58 18.33 35.88 45.80
C THR A 58 17.26 35.15 45.00
N LEU A 59 17.22 33.82 45.13
CA LEU A 59 16.27 32.98 44.41
C LEU A 59 15.05 32.71 45.29
N PHE A 60 13.94 33.40 45.03
CA PHE A 60 12.68 33.10 45.69
C PHE A 60 12.00 31.88 45.03
N PRO A 61 11.41 30.97 45.83
CA PRO A 61 10.68 29.83 45.29
C PRO A 61 9.55 30.24 44.32
N GLU A 62 8.84 31.33 44.61
CA GLU A 62 7.73 31.84 43.78
C GLU A 62 8.17 32.19 42.36
N ASP A 63 9.31 32.89 42.22
CA ASP A 63 9.88 33.28 40.93
C ASP A 63 10.39 32.07 40.14
N ILE A 64 10.99 31.09 40.83
CA ILE A 64 11.49 29.86 40.20
C ILE A 64 10.34 29.06 39.60
N PHE A 65 9.30 28.77 40.39
CA PHE A 65 8.19 27.93 39.92
C PHE A 65 7.39 28.61 38.80
N ALA A 66 7.18 29.93 38.89
CA ALA A 66 6.56 30.69 37.82
C ALA A 66 7.39 30.61 36.52
N THR A 67 8.70 30.84 36.61
CA THR A 67 9.60 30.82 35.45
C THR A 67 9.69 29.43 34.81
N VAL A 68 9.79 28.36 35.62
CA VAL A 68 9.81 26.98 35.12
C VAL A 68 8.50 26.62 34.41
N ALA A 69 7.35 27.06 34.94
CA ALA A 69 6.06 26.85 34.29
C ALA A 69 5.98 27.55 32.93
N TYR A 70 6.48 28.80 32.81
CA TYR A 70 6.58 29.50 31.53
C TYR A 70 7.51 28.79 30.55
N PHE A 71 8.69 28.33 31.00
CA PHE A 71 9.60 27.56 30.15
C PHE A 71 8.96 26.25 29.65
N ALA A 72 8.18 25.56 30.49
CA ALA A 72 7.47 24.35 30.09
C ALA A 72 6.45 24.62 28.97
N MET A 73 5.72 25.75 29.03
CA MET A 73 4.79 26.17 27.98
C MET A 73 5.50 26.53 26.67
N VAL A 74 6.60 27.30 26.75
CA VAL A 74 7.37 27.70 25.57
C VAL A 74 8.09 26.51 24.93
N ARG A 75 8.57 25.55 25.74
CA ARG A 75 9.31 24.37 25.30
C ARG A 75 8.58 23.66 24.16
N THR A 76 7.34 23.23 24.35
CA THR A 76 6.60 22.45 23.33
C THR A 76 6.50 23.20 22.00
N SER A 77 6.28 24.51 22.05
CA SER A 77 6.16 25.35 20.85
C SER A 77 7.49 25.44 20.08
N VAL A 78 8.60 25.66 20.80
CA VAL A 78 9.91 25.92 20.20
C VAL A 78 10.64 24.63 19.82
N THR A 79 10.58 23.58 20.64
CA THR A 79 11.40 22.38 20.46
C THR A 79 10.71 21.26 19.67
N VAL A 80 9.38 21.25 19.59
CA VAL A 80 8.61 20.21 18.89
C VAL A 80 7.84 20.77 17.71
N LEU A 81 6.96 21.75 17.94
CA LEU A 81 6.06 22.24 16.88
C LEU A 81 6.84 22.96 15.77
N MET A 82 7.69 23.93 16.12
CA MET A 82 8.42 24.71 15.12
C MET A 82 9.34 23.87 14.19
N PRO A 83 10.18 22.94 14.67
CA PRO A 83 10.97 22.09 13.78
C PRO A 83 10.11 21.19 12.90
N LEU A 84 9.03 20.63 13.45
CA LEU A 84 8.10 19.77 12.70
C LEU A 84 7.35 20.56 11.63
N ASP A 85 6.97 21.80 11.92
CA ASP A 85 6.35 22.71 10.95
C ASP A 85 7.32 23.04 9.80
N ILE A 86 8.60 23.32 10.10
CA ILE A 86 9.63 23.56 9.08
C ILE A 86 9.83 22.32 8.20
N GLU A 87 9.92 21.13 8.81
CA GLU A 87 10.03 19.85 8.10
C GLU A 87 8.83 19.65 7.16
N LYS A 88 7.61 19.77 7.68
CA LYS A 88 6.39 19.53 6.91
C LYS A 88 6.14 20.58 5.84
N LEU A 89 6.52 21.84 6.08
CA LEU A 89 6.47 22.89 5.06
C LEU A 89 7.46 22.62 3.92
N SER A 90 8.65 22.13 4.24
CA SER A 90 9.65 21.72 3.24
C SER A 90 9.13 20.56 2.38
N GLU A 91 8.60 19.50 3.00
CA GLU A 91 7.99 18.37 2.31
C GLU A 91 6.80 18.78 1.43
N ALA A 92 5.94 19.66 1.95
CA ALA A 92 4.79 20.19 1.22
C ALA A 92 5.22 21.01 0.00
N ARG A 93 6.26 21.84 0.13
CA ARG A 93 6.80 22.62 -0.98
C ARG A 93 7.34 21.72 -2.10
N VAL A 94 8.13 20.70 -1.77
CA VAL A 94 8.66 19.76 -2.77
C VAL A 94 7.53 18.98 -3.45
N SER A 95 6.54 18.54 -2.68
CA SER A 95 5.38 17.82 -3.22
C SER A 95 4.55 18.70 -4.16
N ALA A 96 4.32 19.97 -3.78
CA ALA A 96 3.63 20.95 -4.61
C ALA A 96 4.39 21.24 -5.91
N GLN A 97 5.72 21.33 -5.86
CA GLN A 97 6.56 21.50 -7.06
C GLN A 97 6.45 20.31 -8.03
N ARG A 98 6.42 19.08 -7.51
CA ARG A 98 6.22 17.87 -8.35
C ARG A 98 4.84 17.87 -9.01
N ILE A 99 3.80 18.27 -8.26
CA ILE A 99 2.44 18.40 -8.80
C ILE A 99 2.40 19.50 -9.88
N ASP A 100 2.97 20.68 -9.64
CA ASP A 100 3.04 21.76 -10.63
C ASP A 100 3.80 21.33 -11.90
N GLN A 101 4.94 20.65 -11.75
CA GLN A 101 5.68 20.10 -12.88
C GLN A 101 4.85 19.09 -13.68
N PHE A 102 4.10 18.22 -13.01
CA PHE A 102 3.21 17.26 -13.64
C PHE A 102 2.06 17.95 -14.37
N MET A 103 1.43 18.95 -13.76
CA MET A 103 0.30 19.70 -14.35
C MET A 103 0.71 20.55 -15.57
N ARG A 104 2.00 20.89 -15.69
CA ARG A 104 2.57 21.63 -16.84
C ARG A 104 3.04 20.73 -17.98
N LEU A 105 2.91 19.40 -17.87
CA LEU A 105 3.25 18.51 -18.97
C LEU A 105 2.40 18.84 -20.20
N ASN A 106 3.01 18.75 -21.38
CA ASN A 106 2.32 19.00 -22.63
C ASN A 106 1.15 18.01 -22.79
N ILE A 107 -0.04 18.55 -23.00
CA ILE A 107 -1.21 17.77 -23.37
C ILE A 107 -1.05 17.39 -24.84
N LEU A 108 -1.34 16.13 -25.18
CA LEU A 108 -1.44 15.70 -26.58
C LEU A 108 -2.52 16.55 -27.28
N SER A 109 -2.10 17.59 -27.99
CA SER A 109 -2.98 18.41 -28.83
C SER A 109 -3.13 17.68 -30.15
N ASN A 110 -4.19 16.90 -30.30
CA ASN A 110 -4.50 16.29 -31.58
C ASN A 110 -4.92 17.38 -32.57
N LYS A 111 -3.96 17.84 -33.38
CA LYS A 111 -4.22 18.56 -34.64
C LYS A 111 -4.69 17.56 -35.72
N CYS A 112 -5.66 16.70 -35.41
CA CYS A 112 -6.47 16.10 -36.47
C CYS A 112 -7.50 17.16 -36.83
N GLU A 113 -7.46 17.66 -38.06
CA GLU A 113 -8.58 18.41 -38.59
C GLU A 113 -9.78 17.44 -38.63
N GLU A 114 -10.74 17.63 -37.73
CA GLU A 114 -12.08 17.07 -37.88
C GLU A 114 -12.67 17.76 -39.11
N VAL A 115 -12.51 17.14 -40.27
CA VAL A 115 -13.11 17.61 -41.51
C VAL A 115 -14.61 17.32 -41.39
N GLU A 116 -15.45 18.34 -41.62
CA GLU A 116 -16.90 18.14 -41.74
C GLU A 116 -17.19 16.97 -42.68
N LYS A 117 -18.26 16.21 -42.42
CA LYS A 117 -18.71 15.07 -43.22
C LYS A 117 -19.06 15.48 -44.66
N GLU A 118 -18.07 15.83 -45.48
CA GLU A 118 -18.21 15.73 -46.92
C GLU A 118 -18.23 14.24 -47.26
N ASN A 119 -19.18 13.85 -48.12
CA ASN A 119 -19.43 12.47 -48.56
C ASN A 119 -18.22 11.86 -49.29
N GLY A 120 -17.15 11.55 -48.55
CA GLY A 120 -16.04 10.75 -49.03
C GLY A 120 -16.38 9.26 -48.94
N ASP A 121 -16.03 8.49 -49.97
CA ASP A 121 -16.12 7.02 -50.00
C ASP A 121 -15.16 6.34 -48.98
N HIS A 122 -14.35 7.14 -48.27
CA HIS A 122 -13.23 6.70 -47.44
C HIS A 122 -13.41 7.07 -45.96
N ALA A 123 -13.15 6.10 -45.08
CA ALA A 123 -13.17 6.28 -43.63
C ALA A 123 -11.90 6.99 -43.11
N ILE A 124 -10.74 6.67 -43.71
CA ILE A 124 -9.42 7.21 -43.32
C ILE A 124 -8.64 7.58 -44.57
N ILE A 125 -8.06 8.78 -44.56
CA ILE A 125 -7.12 9.25 -45.57
C ILE A 125 -5.85 9.77 -44.88
N MET A 126 -4.71 9.21 -45.25
CA MET A 126 -3.38 9.68 -44.90
C MET A 126 -2.68 10.14 -46.18
N GLU A 127 -2.20 11.39 -46.19
CA GLU A 127 -1.45 11.98 -47.31
C GLU A 127 -0.11 12.49 -46.80
N ASP A 128 0.96 11.84 -47.24
CA ASP A 128 2.37 12.08 -46.84
C ASP A 128 2.56 12.21 -45.32
N ALA A 129 1.79 11.44 -44.56
CA ALA A 129 1.72 11.58 -43.11
C ALA A 129 2.93 10.93 -42.44
N SER A 130 3.63 11.70 -41.61
CA SER A 130 4.77 11.22 -40.82
C SER A 130 4.53 11.38 -39.32
N PHE A 131 4.80 10.33 -38.55
CA PHE A 131 4.48 10.25 -37.12
C PHE A 131 5.70 9.92 -36.27
N SER A 132 5.74 10.49 -35.07
CA SER A 132 6.83 10.28 -34.13
C SER A 132 6.35 10.19 -32.68
N TRP A 133 6.82 9.15 -31.96
CA TRP A 133 6.61 9.02 -30.51
C TRP A 133 7.42 10.06 -29.72
N LYS A 134 8.56 10.49 -30.26
CA LYS A 134 9.49 11.48 -29.66
C LYS A 134 10.10 12.36 -30.77
N GLU A 135 11.43 12.48 -30.83
CA GLU A 135 12.15 13.26 -31.85
C GLU A 135 12.47 12.42 -33.11
N SER A 136 12.49 11.08 -33.02
CA SER A 136 12.78 10.19 -34.15
C SER A 136 11.50 9.72 -34.85
N CYS A 137 11.36 10.08 -36.14
CA CYS A 137 10.26 9.65 -36.99
C CYS A 137 10.19 8.11 -37.06
N CYS A 138 9.03 7.54 -36.68
CA CYS A 138 8.82 6.09 -36.64
C CYS A 138 8.02 5.59 -37.85
N LEU A 139 7.21 6.47 -38.44
CA LEU A 139 6.43 6.23 -39.65
C LEU A 139 6.65 7.42 -40.59
N SER A 140 7.10 7.18 -41.80
CA SER A 140 7.52 8.24 -42.73
C SER A 140 6.77 8.15 -44.06
N SER A 141 6.19 9.28 -44.46
CA SER A 141 5.53 9.49 -45.76
C SER A 141 4.46 8.43 -46.07
N LEU A 142 3.54 8.22 -45.12
CA LEU A 142 2.45 7.26 -45.30
C LEU A 142 1.36 7.81 -46.20
N ASN A 143 1.05 7.06 -47.27
CA ASN A 143 -0.08 7.32 -48.17
C ASN A 143 -1.05 6.14 -48.08
N LEU A 144 -2.22 6.36 -47.46
CA LEU A 144 -3.19 5.31 -47.18
C LEU A 144 -4.61 5.84 -47.35
N LYS A 145 -5.45 5.08 -48.08
CA LYS A 145 -6.88 5.34 -48.25
C LYS A 145 -7.65 4.07 -47.91
N ILE A 146 -8.56 4.15 -46.94
CA ILE A 146 -9.39 3.02 -46.50
C ILE A 146 -10.85 3.36 -46.75
N LYS A 147 -11.58 2.49 -47.46
CA LYS A 147 -13.01 2.66 -47.75
C LYS A 147 -13.89 2.33 -46.54
N HIS A 148 -15.13 2.80 -46.54
CA HIS A 148 -16.11 2.38 -45.55
C HIS A 148 -16.49 0.90 -45.74
N GLY A 149 -16.62 0.16 -44.64
CA GLY A 149 -17.14 -1.21 -44.64
C GLY A 149 -16.17 -2.31 -45.07
N THR A 150 -14.91 -1.97 -45.40
CA THR A 150 -13.89 -2.93 -45.84
C THR A 150 -13.10 -3.52 -44.67
N LEU A 151 -12.67 -4.77 -44.82
CA LEU A 151 -11.69 -5.44 -43.97
C LEU A 151 -10.28 -5.22 -44.52
N VAL A 152 -9.45 -4.51 -43.78
CA VAL A 152 -8.06 -4.19 -44.13
C VAL A 152 -7.12 -5.02 -43.26
N GLY A 153 -6.27 -5.82 -43.89
CA GLY A 153 -5.22 -6.59 -43.24
C GLY A 153 -3.90 -5.84 -43.21
N VAL A 154 -3.19 -5.81 -42.08
CA VAL A 154 -1.85 -5.21 -41.96
C VAL A 154 -0.81 -6.29 -41.65
N LYS A 155 0.12 -6.50 -42.58
CA LYS A 155 1.23 -7.46 -42.49
C LYS A 155 2.56 -6.72 -42.35
N GLY A 156 3.53 -7.36 -41.69
CA GLY A 156 4.90 -6.84 -41.58
C GLY A 156 5.71 -7.59 -40.52
N ALA A 157 7.04 -7.45 -40.57
CA ALA A 157 7.94 -8.05 -39.59
C ALA A 157 7.68 -7.52 -38.15
N ILE A 158 8.22 -8.22 -37.15
CA ILE A 158 8.22 -7.72 -35.76
C ILE A 158 9.00 -6.41 -35.74
N GLY A 159 8.44 -5.36 -35.12
CA GLY A 159 9.06 -4.03 -35.08
C GLY A 159 8.85 -3.15 -36.33
N ALA A 160 8.10 -3.61 -37.33
CA ALA A 160 7.87 -2.82 -38.56
C ALA A 160 7.02 -1.54 -38.38
N GLY A 161 6.38 -1.35 -37.22
CA GLY A 161 5.54 -0.18 -36.91
C GLY A 161 4.02 -0.43 -36.98
N LYS A 162 3.55 -1.69 -36.95
CA LYS A 162 2.12 -2.04 -37.09
C LYS A 162 1.24 -1.44 -35.99
N SER A 163 1.60 -1.66 -34.71
CA SER A 163 0.89 -1.05 -33.58
C SER A 163 1.05 0.47 -33.55
N THR A 164 2.18 1.00 -34.02
CA THR A 164 2.42 2.44 -34.20
C THR A 164 1.45 3.05 -35.21
N LEU A 165 1.12 2.34 -36.29
CA LEU A 165 0.13 2.79 -37.29
C LEU A 165 -1.26 2.90 -36.65
N LEU A 166 -1.67 1.91 -35.85
CA LEU A 166 -2.95 1.96 -35.12
C LEU A 166 -2.97 3.12 -34.11
N ALA A 167 -1.87 3.32 -33.37
CA ALA A 167 -1.73 4.43 -32.45
C ALA A 167 -1.80 5.81 -33.15
N ALA A 168 -1.24 5.94 -34.36
CA ALA A 168 -1.40 7.14 -35.19
C ALA A 168 -2.87 7.36 -35.59
N ILE A 169 -3.59 6.31 -35.97
CA ILE A 169 -5.04 6.37 -36.27
C ILE A 169 -5.86 6.71 -35.02
N LEU A 170 -5.44 6.30 -33.82
CA LEU A 170 -6.10 6.69 -32.56
C LEU A 170 -5.80 8.16 -32.17
N GLY A 171 -4.76 8.77 -32.74
CA GLY A 171 -4.28 10.07 -32.29
C GLY A 171 -3.49 9.99 -30.98
N GLU A 172 -2.74 8.90 -30.80
CA GLU A 172 -1.84 8.68 -29.67
C GLU A 172 -0.40 9.12 -29.96
N ILE A 173 -0.12 9.46 -31.22
CA ILE A 173 1.20 9.85 -31.72
C ILE A 173 1.09 11.22 -32.39
N ASN A 174 2.08 12.08 -32.19
CA ASN A 174 2.14 13.39 -32.83
C ASN A 174 2.40 13.26 -34.34
N LEU A 175 1.61 13.99 -35.11
CA LEU A 175 1.83 14.21 -36.55
C LEU A 175 2.92 15.26 -36.73
N VAL A 176 4.00 14.90 -37.42
CA VAL A 176 5.16 15.77 -37.69
C VAL A 176 4.96 16.52 -39.01
N SER A 177 4.52 15.82 -40.05
CA SER A 177 4.26 16.36 -41.39
C SER A 177 3.14 15.59 -42.08
N GLY A 178 2.57 16.17 -43.13
CA GLY A 178 1.46 15.60 -43.90
C GLY A 178 0.09 15.86 -43.27
N GLN A 179 -0.91 15.10 -43.70
CA GLN A 179 -2.29 15.21 -43.23
C GLN A 179 -2.89 13.85 -42.90
N LEU A 180 -3.61 13.78 -41.77
CA LEU A 180 -4.45 12.66 -41.38
C LEU A 180 -5.89 13.14 -41.27
N ARG A 181 -6.75 12.71 -42.19
CA ARG A 181 -8.18 13.00 -42.19
C ARG A 181 -8.95 11.76 -41.75
N LYS A 182 -9.74 11.92 -40.70
CA LYS A 182 -10.63 10.87 -40.17
C LYS A 182 -12.06 11.34 -40.35
N TYR A 183 -12.88 10.54 -41.02
CA TYR A 183 -14.30 10.86 -41.26
C TYR A 183 -15.23 10.13 -40.28
N THR A 184 -14.67 9.64 -39.17
CA THR A 184 -15.38 8.81 -38.20
C THR A 184 -14.87 9.08 -36.79
N ASP A 185 -15.80 9.47 -35.91
CA ASP A 185 -15.53 9.77 -34.51
C ASP A 185 -15.71 8.58 -33.57
N SER A 186 -16.39 7.53 -34.04
CA SER A 186 -16.71 6.32 -33.29
C SER A 186 -15.70 5.22 -33.61
N ILE A 187 -14.67 5.09 -32.76
CA ILE A 187 -13.57 4.14 -32.92
C ILE A 187 -13.62 3.12 -31.78
N SER A 188 -13.44 1.84 -32.12
CA SER A 188 -13.22 0.77 -31.16
C SER A 188 -11.81 0.23 -31.30
N TYR A 189 -11.15 -0.05 -30.17
CA TYR A 189 -9.77 -0.53 -30.15
C TYR A 189 -9.62 -1.79 -29.29
N ALA A 190 -9.10 -2.85 -29.89
CA ALA A 190 -8.63 -4.05 -29.19
C ALA A 190 -7.09 -4.04 -29.19
N PRO A 191 -6.44 -3.72 -28.06
CA PRO A 191 -4.97 -3.68 -27.96
C PRO A 191 -4.34 -5.08 -27.97
N GLN A 192 -3.08 -5.15 -28.40
CA GLN A 192 -2.26 -6.38 -28.40
C GLN A 192 -2.10 -6.96 -26.99
N LEU A 193 -1.95 -6.10 -25.98
CA LEU A 193 -1.99 -6.48 -24.58
C LEU A 193 -3.39 -6.14 -24.04
N PRO A 194 -4.26 -7.15 -23.79
CA PRO A 194 -5.61 -6.92 -23.33
C PRO A 194 -5.64 -6.17 -21.99
N TRP A 195 -6.33 -5.04 -21.97
CA TRP A 195 -6.49 -4.25 -20.76
C TRP A 195 -7.77 -4.62 -20.01
N ILE A 196 -7.65 -5.08 -18.77
CA ILE A 196 -8.78 -5.45 -17.90
C ILE A 196 -8.62 -4.71 -16.58
N PHE A 197 -9.67 -4.00 -16.14
CA PHE A 197 -9.67 -3.26 -14.88
C PHE A 197 -10.45 -4.03 -13.80
N ALA A 198 -10.19 -3.68 -12.54
CA ALA A 198 -10.78 -4.35 -11.38
C ALA A 198 -12.26 -3.99 -11.21
N ASP A 199 -13.11 -4.84 -11.78
CA ASP A 199 -14.57 -4.82 -11.73
C ASP A 199 -15.10 -6.18 -12.25
N THR A 200 -16.41 -6.34 -12.39
CA THR A 200 -17.03 -7.54 -12.96
C THR A 200 -16.66 -7.75 -14.43
N ILE A 201 -16.76 -8.98 -14.94
CA ILE A 201 -16.62 -9.27 -16.38
C ILE A 201 -17.63 -8.44 -17.18
N ARG A 202 -18.88 -8.38 -16.70
CA ARG A 202 -19.93 -7.55 -17.30
C ARG A 202 -19.52 -6.08 -17.40
N ALA A 203 -19.08 -5.46 -16.30
CA ALA A 203 -18.65 -4.06 -16.30
C ALA A 203 -17.46 -3.83 -17.26
N ASN A 204 -16.54 -4.79 -17.35
CA ASN A 204 -15.43 -4.73 -18.30
C ASN A 204 -15.91 -4.77 -19.77
N ILE A 205 -16.92 -5.56 -20.11
CA ILE A 205 -17.47 -5.63 -21.49
C ILE A 205 -18.30 -4.39 -21.81
N LEU A 206 -19.16 -3.95 -20.88
CA LEU A 206 -20.05 -2.80 -21.07
C LEU A 206 -19.30 -1.47 -21.13
N LEU A 207 -18.24 -1.32 -20.34
CA LEU A 207 -17.39 -0.12 -20.26
C LEU A 207 -18.21 1.18 -20.16
N GLY A 208 -19.13 1.26 -19.20
CA GLY A 208 -19.96 2.45 -18.96
C GLY A 208 -21.22 2.55 -19.83
N LYS A 209 -21.39 1.70 -20.85
CA LYS A 209 -22.60 1.68 -21.68
C LYS A 209 -23.76 0.95 -20.99
N PRO A 210 -25.02 1.33 -21.28
CA PRO A 210 -26.18 0.59 -20.77
C PRO A 210 -26.17 -0.85 -21.29
N MET A 211 -26.72 -1.76 -20.50
CA MET A 211 -26.85 -3.18 -20.82
C MET A 211 -28.00 -3.42 -21.81
N ASP A 212 -27.68 -3.96 -22.97
CA ASP A 212 -28.60 -4.50 -23.96
C ASP A 212 -28.42 -6.03 -23.97
N GLU A 213 -29.42 -6.74 -23.43
CA GLU A 213 -29.33 -8.18 -23.21
C GLU A 213 -29.16 -8.98 -24.52
N GLU A 214 -29.83 -8.59 -25.60
CA GLU A 214 -29.75 -9.32 -26.86
C GLU A 214 -28.37 -9.14 -27.49
N ARG A 215 -27.90 -7.89 -27.56
CA ARG A 215 -26.57 -7.58 -28.08
C ARG A 215 -25.48 -8.24 -27.24
N TYR A 216 -25.59 -8.18 -25.92
CA TYR A 216 -24.61 -8.76 -25.01
C TYR A 216 -24.51 -10.28 -25.18
N LYS A 217 -25.65 -11.00 -25.24
CA LYS A 217 -25.67 -12.45 -25.51
C LYS A 217 -25.04 -12.79 -26.86
N ASN A 218 -25.36 -12.02 -27.89
CA ASN A 218 -24.77 -12.23 -29.23
C ASN A 218 -23.25 -12.00 -29.24
N VAL A 219 -22.77 -10.97 -28.54
CA VAL A 219 -21.33 -10.67 -28.42
C VAL A 219 -20.57 -11.75 -27.66
N ILE A 220 -21.12 -12.24 -26.53
CA ILE A 220 -20.50 -13.33 -25.77
C ILE A 220 -20.38 -14.59 -26.63
N LYS A 221 -21.45 -14.94 -27.34
CA LYS A 221 -21.47 -16.10 -28.22
C LYS A 221 -20.45 -15.98 -29.34
N ALA A 222 -20.42 -14.83 -30.03
CA ALA A 222 -19.49 -14.59 -31.13
C ALA A 222 -18.01 -14.64 -30.68
N CYS A 223 -17.71 -14.20 -29.45
CA CYS A 223 -16.36 -14.29 -28.86
C CYS A 223 -16.05 -15.65 -28.23
N CYS A 224 -16.93 -16.65 -28.34
CA CYS A 224 -16.80 -17.95 -27.71
C CYS A 224 -16.56 -17.88 -26.19
N LEU A 225 -17.17 -16.92 -25.49
CA LEU A 225 -17.04 -16.73 -24.04
C LEU A 225 -18.06 -17.55 -23.23
N ASP A 226 -19.08 -18.12 -23.87
CA ASP A 226 -20.16 -18.87 -23.21
C ASP A 226 -19.62 -19.99 -22.31
N ILE A 227 -18.65 -20.76 -22.80
CA ILE A 227 -18.07 -21.90 -22.09
C ILE A 227 -17.29 -21.42 -20.85
N ASP A 228 -16.52 -20.33 -20.98
CA ASP A 228 -15.78 -19.77 -19.84
C ASP A 228 -16.73 -19.24 -18.76
N LEU A 229 -17.81 -18.56 -19.17
CA LEU A 229 -18.81 -18.04 -18.22
C LEU A 229 -19.56 -19.16 -17.51
N GLN A 230 -19.86 -20.28 -18.19
CA GLN A 230 -20.45 -21.46 -17.56
C GLN A 230 -19.48 -22.11 -16.55
N ASN A 231 -18.19 -22.16 -16.88
CA ASN A 231 -17.16 -22.68 -15.98
C ASN A 231 -17.00 -21.84 -14.69
N PHE A 232 -17.41 -20.57 -14.70
CA PHE A 232 -17.42 -19.72 -13.49
C PHE A 232 -18.62 -19.99 -12.56
N GLY A 233 -19.45 -21.00 -12.85
CA GLY A 233 -20.55 -21.45 -11.98
C GLY A 233 -21.70 -20.44 -11.90
N GLU A 234 -22.39 -20.40 -10.75
CA GLU A 234 -23.56 -19.53 -10.54
C GLU A 234 -23.26 -18.02 -10.63
N VAL A 235 -21.99 -17.62 -10.45
CA VAL A 235 -21.57 -16.21 -10.49
C VAL A 235 -21.44 -15.71 -11.95
N GLY A 236 -21.09 -16.59 -12.89
CA GLY A 236 -21.03 -16.29 -14.32
C GLY A 236 -20.30 -15.00 -14.67
N ASP A 237 -21.02 -14.04 -15.27
CA ASP A 237 -20.47 -12.76 -15.75
C ASP A 237 -20.37 -11.66 -14.67
N LEU A 238 -20.92 -11.90 -13.48
CA LEU A 238 -20.78 -11.04 -12.30
C LEU A 238 -19.51 -11.33 -11.51
N LEU A 239 -18.66 -12.25 -12.01
CA LEU A 239 -17.40 -12.59 -11.37
C LEU A 239 -16.52 -11.34 -11.25
N MET A 240 -16.13 -11.01 -10.02
CA MET A 240 -15.22 -9.91 -9.73
C MET A 240 -13.81 -10.25 -10.23
N ILE A 241 -13.30 -9.43 -11.13
CA ILE A 241 -11.95 -9.57 -11.66
C ILE A 241 -10.99 -8.79 -10.77
N GLY A 242 -9.93 -9.45 -10.30
CA GLY A 242 -8.82 -8.79 -9.59
C GLY A 242 -7.94 -7.94 -10.50
N ASP A 243 -7.02 -7.17 -9.92
CA ASP A 243 -6.11 -6.30 -10.67
C ASP A 243 -5.42 -7.03 -11.83
N LYS A 244 -5.43 -6.39 -13.01
CA LYS A 244 -4.86 -6.92 -14.27
C LYS A 244 -5.43 -8.29 -14.70
N GLY A 245 -6.58 -8.68 -14.16
CA GLY A 245 -7.21 -9.96 -14.45
C GLY A 245 -6.40 -11.16 -14.01
N ILE A 246 -5.76 -11.14 -12.84
CA ILE A 246 -4.93 -12.26 -12.36
C ILE A 246 -5.68 -13.61 -12.34
N ASN A 247 -7.00 -13.57 -12.24
CA ASN A 247 -7.87 -14.75 -12.23
C ASN A 247 -8.15 -15.34 -13.62
N LEU A 248 -7.67 -14.72 -14.71
CA LEU A 248 -8.02 -15.06 -16.09
C LEU A 248 -6.78 -15.51 -16.89
N SER A 249 -6.97 -16.47 -17.79
CA SER A 249 -5.94 -16.87 -18.74
C SER A 249 -5.68 -15.80 -19.81
N GLY A 250 -4.55 -15.85 -20.49
CA GLY A 250 -4.22 -14.90 -21.57
C GLY A 250 -5.28 -14.86 -22.68
N GLY A 251 -5.76 -16.04 -23.12
CA GLY A 251 -6.82 -16.15 -24.11
C GLY A 251 -8.19 -15.66 -23.63
N GLN A 252 -8.51 -15.81 -22.34
CA GLN A 252 -9.74 -15.24 -21.76
C GLN A 252 -9.68 -13.70 -21.74
N LYS A 253 -8.55 -13.12 -21.34
CA LYS A 253 -8.37 -11.65 -21.37
C LYS A 253 -8.51 -11.08 -22.78
N ALA A 254 -7.90 -11.75 -23.77
CA ALA A 254 -8.01 -11.35 -25.17
C ALA A 254 -9.47 -11.34 -25.65
N ARG A 255 -10.22 -12.41 -25.35
CA ARG A 255 -11.64 -12.52 -25.71
C ARG A 255 -12.53 -11.49 -25.01
N ILE A 256 -12.30 -11.19 -23.73
CA ILE A 256 -13.05 -10.14 -23.02
C ILE A 256 -12.76 -8.75 -23.62
N SER A 257 -11.50 -8.46 -23.97
CA SER A 257 -11.11 -7.21 -24.63
C SER A 257 -11.73 -7.09 -26.03
N LEU A 258 -11.82 -8.20 -26.77
CA LEU A 258 -12.52 -8.26 -28.05
C LEU A 258 -14.03 -8.07 -27.88
N ALA A 259 -14.65 -8.73 -26.90
CA ALA A 259 -16.07 -8.59 -26.59
C ALA A 259 -16.43 -7.13 -26.23
N ARG A 260 -15.60 -6.46 -25.43
CA ARG A 260 -15.72 -5.02 -25.14
C ARG A 260 -15.73 -4.19 -26.43
N SER A 261 -14.81 -4.50 -27.34
CA SER A 261 -14.71 -3.80 -28.62
C SER A 261 -15.98 -3.99 -29.46
N LEU A 262 -16.48 -5.21 -29.59
CA LEU A 262 -17.71 -5.53 -30.34
C LEU A 262 -18.96 -4.86 -29.72
N TYR A 263 -19.06 -4.89 -28.39
CA TYR A 263 -20.18 -4.31 -27.67
C TYR A 263 -20.27 -2.79 -27.88
N ALA A 264 -19.12 -2.10 -27.96
CA ALA A 264 -19.05 -0.66 -28.15
C ALA A 264 -19.74 -0.14 -29.42
N ASN A 265 -20.00 -0.98 -30.43
CA ASN A 265 -20.71 -0.60 -31.67
C ASN A 265 -20.10 0.62 -32.39
N ALA A 266 -18.83 0.51 -32.77
CA ALA A 266 -18.12 1.56 -33.48
C ALA A 266 -18.37 1.54 -34.99
N ASP A 267 -17.90 2.56 -35.69
CA ASP A 267 -17.89 2.59 -37.16
C ASP A 267 -16.54 2.13 -37.72
N LEU A 268 -15.46 2.37 -36.95
CA LEU A 268 -14.10 1.90 -37.22
C LEU A 268 -13.60 0.99 -36.10
N TYR A 269 -13.17 -0.22 -36.46
CA TYR A 269 -12.58 -1.21 -35.55
C TYR A 269 -11.09 -1.37 -35.81
N LEU A 270 -10.28 -1.12 -34.79
CA LEU A 270 -8.83 -1.31 -34.80
C LEU A 270 -8.49 -2.53 -33.95
N LEU A 271 -7.99 -3.59 -34.56
CA LEU A 271 -7.73 -4.87 -33.93
C LEU A 271 -6.23 -5.18 -34.00
N ASP A 272 -5.53 -5.05 -32.87
CA ASP A 272 -4.08 -5.28 -32.77
C ASP A 272 -3.79 -6.69 -32.27
N ASP A 273 -3.70 -7.66 -33.19
CA ASP A 273 -3.41 -9.07 -32.93
C ASP A 273 -4.26 -9.74 -31.82
N PRO A 274 -5.61 -9.63 -31.86
CA PRO A 274 -6.48 -10.12 -30.80
C PRO A 274 -6.54 -11.66 -30.67
N LEU A 275 -5.97 -12.39 -31.64
CA LEU A 275 -6.04 -13.86 -31.74
C LEU A 275 -4.74 -14.57 -31.30
N ALA A 276 -3.70 -13.84 -30.89
CA ALA A 276 -2.38 -14.41 -30.62
C ALA A 276 -2.34 -15.40 -29.45
N ALA A 277 -3.16 -15.16 -28.41
CA ALA A 277 -3.18 -15.96 -27.18
C ALA A 277 -4.30 -17.02 -27.15
N VAL A 278 -4.96 -17.26 -28.28
CA VAL A 278 -6.14 -18.12 -28.39
C VAL A 278 -5.80 -19.35 -29.23
N ASP A 279 -6.34 -20.51 -28.86
CA ASP A 279 -6.14 -21.75 -29.62
C ASP A 279 -6.61 -21.61 -31.07
N PRO A 280 -5.91 -22.20 -32.06
CA PRO A 280 -6.22 -22.02 -33.49
C PRO A 280 -7.68 -22.30 -33.88
N LYS A 281 -8.31 -23.30 -33.26
CA LYS A 281 -9.72 -23.65 -33.51
C LYS A 281 -10.66 -22.54 -33.05
N VAL A 282 -10.43 -22.01 -31.85
CA VAL A 282 -11.23 -20.91 -31.28
C VAL A 282 -10.93 -19.61 -32.03
N ALA A 283 -9.68 -19.37 -32.40
CA ALA A 283 -9.29 -18.22 -33.20
C ALA A 283 -10.00 -18.18 -34.55
N LYS A 284 -10.11 -19.33 -35.24
CA LYS A 284 -10.88 -19.45 -36.49
C LYS A 284 -12.36 -19.16 -36.28
N GLN A 285 -12.97 -19.72 -35.24
CA GLN A 285 -14.38 -19.47 -34.94
C GLN A 285 -14.63 -17.97 -34.64
N ILE A 286 -13.76 -17.34 -33.85
CA ILE A 286 -13.82 -15.90 -33.57
C ILE A 286 -13.65 -15.10 -34.86
N PHE A 287 -12.73 -15.50 -35.75
CA PHE A 287 -12.57 -14.82 -37.03
C PHE A 287 -13.86 -14.91 -37.85
N ASP A 288 -14.41 -16.10 -38.05
CA ASP A 288 -15.61 -16.35 -38.85
C ASP A 288 -16.84 -15.62 -38.27
N GLU A 289 -17.03 -15.66 -36.95
CA GLU A 289 -18.21 -15.10 -36.27
C GLU A 289 -18.08 -13.61 -35.93
N CYS A 290 -16.88 -13.09 -35.64
CA CYS A 290 -16.68 -11.69 -35.21
C CYS A 290 -16.05 -10.76 -36.27
N ILE A 291 -15.02 -11.22 -37.00
CA ILE A 291 -14.12 -10.32 -37.76
C ILE A 291 -14.31 -10.42 -39.27
N GLY A 292 -14.52 -11.63 -39.80
CA GLY A 292 -14.52 -11.96 -41.22
C GLY A 292 -15.66 -11.34 -42.04
N PRO A 293 -15.73 -11.61 -43.35
CA PRO A 293 -16.67 -10.93 -44.26
C PRO A 293 -18.15 -11.18 -43.92
N ASN A 294 -18.49 -12.36 -43.39
CA ASN A 294 -19.85 -12.77 -43.02
C ASN A 294 -20.12 -12.70 -41.50
N SER A 295 -19.35 -11.90 -40.77
CA SER A 295 -19.36 -11.85 -39.31
C SER A 295 -20.29 -10.79 -38.70
N PHE A 296 -20.30 -10.71 -37.36
CA PHE A 296 -20.96 -9.67 -36.58
C PHE A 296 -20.57 -8.24 -36.99
N LEU A 297 -19.33 -8.04 -37.46
CA LEU A 297 -18.83 -6.74 -37.91
C LEU A 297 -19.00 -6.48 -39.42
N ARG A 298 -19.87 -7.25 -40.09
CA ARG A 298 -20.15 -7.05 -41.52
C ARG A 298 -20.65 -5.62 -41.79
N GLY A 299 -20.06 -4.99 -42.81
CA GLY A 299 -20.39 -3.61 -43.21
C GLY A 299 -19.73 -2.52 -42.36
N LYS A 300 -18.96 -2.88 -41.32
CA LYS A 300 -18.13 -1.94 -40.55
C LYS A 300 -16.70 -1.91 -41.09
N THR A 301 -16.04 -0.76 -40.97
CA THR A 301 -14.63 -0.63 -41.36
C THR A 301 -13.76 -1.30 -40.31
N ARG A 302 -12.90 -2.23 -40.73
CA ARG A 302 -12.08 -3.06 -39.83
C ARG A 302 -10.63 -3.02 -40.28
N ILE A 303 -9.71 -2.76 -39.35
CA ILE A 303 -8.27 -2.86 -39.57
C ILE A 303 -7.76 -3.96 -38.64
N LEU A 304 -7.32 -5.07 -39.22
CA LEU A 304 -6.78 -6.22 -38.51
C LEU A 304 -5.27 -6.29 -38.71
N VAL A 305 -4.54 -6.10 -37.62
CA VAL A 305 -3.13 -6.48 -37.52
C VAL A 305 -3.09 -7.91 -37.01
N THR A 306 -2.43 -8.82 -37.73
CA THR A 306 -2.21 -10.18 -37.25
C THR A 306 -0.92 -10.75 -37.82
N HIS A 307 -0.25 -11.60 -37.03
CA HIS A 307 0.87 -12.41 -37.49
C HIS A 307 0.42 -13.68 -38.24
N GLN A 308 -0.86 -14.03 -38.12
CA GLN A 308 -1.45 -15.23 -38.71
C GLN A 308 -1.94 -14.94 -40.14
N ILE A 309 -1.08 -15.22 -41.12
CA ILE A 309 -1.28 -14.84 -42.53
C ILE A 309 -2.55 -15.45 -43.14
N HIS A 310 -3.00 -16.62 -42.66
CA HIS A 310 -4.18 -17.30 -43.20
C HIS A 310 -5.48 -16.49 -43.06
N PHE A 311 -5.59 -15.62 -42.06
CA PHE A 311 -6.75 -14.73 -41.89
C PHE A 311 -6.71 -13.51 -42.82
N LEU A 312 -5.54 -13.16 -43.36
CA LEU A 312 -5.38 -12.00 -44.25
C LEU A 312 -5.86 -12.30 -45.68
N VAL A 313 -5.99 -13.58 -46.05
CA VAL A 313 -6.48 -14.01 -47.37
C VAL A 313 -7.94 -13.61 -47.59
N GLU A 314 -8.72 -13.48 -46.51
CA GLU A 314 -10.13 -13.06 -46.58
C GLU A 314 -10.32 -11.54 -46.44
N ALA A 315 -9.23 -10.77 -46.41
CA ALA A 315 -9.29 -9.30 -46.32
C ALA A 315 -9.50 -8.66 -47.69
N ASP A 316 -10.32 -7.60 -47.75
CA ASP A 316 -10.60 -6.85 -48.99
C ASP A 316 -9.35 -6.08 -49.48
N GLN A 317 -8.46 -5.72 -48.56
CA GLN A 317 -7.24 -4.98 -48.84
C GLN A 317 -6.14 -5.41 -47.87
N THR A 318 -4.93 -5.67 -48.37
CA THR A 318 -3.76 -5.99 -47.52
C THR A 318 -2.66 -4.95 -47.67
N ILE A 319 -2.13 -4.49 -46.55
CA ILE A 319 -1.06 -3.49 -46.44
C ILE A 319 0.20 -4.18 -45.91
N LEU A 320 1.31 -4.08 -46.65
CA LEU A 320 2.62 -4.52 -46.18
C LEU A 320 3.40 -3.33 -45.62
N LEU A 321 3.70 -3.38 -44.33
CA LEU A 321 4.51 -2.39 -43.62
C LEU A 321 5.92 -2.92 -43.38
N THR A 322 6.92 -2.18 -43.87
CA THR A 322 8.36 -2.51 -43.73
C THR A 322 9.10 -1.27 -43.24
N ASN A 323 9.80 -1.40 -42.10
CA ASN A 323 10.62 -0.32 -41.52
C ASN A 323 9.93 1.06 -41.44
N GLY A 324 8.63 1.09 -41.13
CA GLY A 324 7.87 2.34 -41.03
C GLY A 324 7.40 2.96 -42.35
N HIS A 325 7.55 2.24 -43.47
CA HIS A 325 7.03 2.60 -44.79
C HIS A 325 6.01 1.57 -45.29
N ILE A 326 5.08 2.00 -46.14
CA ILE A 326 4.13 1.12 -46.84
C ILE A 326 4.76 0.76 -48.19
N GLU A 327 5.09 -0.52 -48.41
CA GLU A 327 5.75 -0.98 -49.64
C GLU A 327 4.76 -1.51 -50.68
N GLU A 328 3.73 -2.25 -50.27
CA GLU A 328 2.73 -2.83 -51.18
C GLU A 328 1.30 -2.66 -50.64
N LEU A 329 0.39 -2.29 -51.54
CA LEU A 329 -1.05 -2.20 -51.31
C LEU A 329 -1.72 -3.17 -52.30
N HIS A 330 -1.97 -4.39 -51.86
CA HIS A 330 -2.58 -5.44 -52.69
C HIS A 330 -4.10 -5.39 -52.51
N ILE A 331 -4.81 -5.12 -53.60
CA ILE A 331 -6.28 -5.26 -53.70
C ILE A 331 -6.50 -6.57 -54.44
N GLU A 332 -6.76 -7.67 -53.73
CA GLU A 332 -7.05 -8.94 -54.39
C GLU A 332 -8.46 -8.89 -54.99
N GLN A 333 -8.55 -9.00 -56.32
CA GLN A 333 -9.74 -9.57 -56.95
C GLN A 333 -9.63 -11.10 -56.86
N PRO A 334 -10.72 -11.85 -56.64
CA PRO A 334 -10.66 -13.30 -56.50
C PRO A 334 -10.32 -13.90 -57.88
N VAL A 335 -9.13 -14.48 -58.02
CA VAL A 335 -8.74 -15.24 -59.22
C VAL A 335 -8.49 -16.69 -58.84
N GLU A 336 -9.11 -17.57 -59.62
CA GLU A 336 -9.11 -19.03 -59.51
C GLU A 336 -7.71 -19.66 -59.57
N ASN A 337 -7.59 -20.75 -58.81
CA ASN A 337 -6.47 -21.67 -58.70
C ASN A 337 -5.82 -22.07 -60.03
N GLN A 338 -4.48 -22.06 -60.08
CA GLN A 338 -3.69 -23.13 -60.72
C GLN A 338 -2.46 -23.48 -59.88
N PRO A 339 -2.13 -24.78 -59.71
CA PRO A 339 -1.03 -25.22 -58.86
C PRO A 339 0.28 -25.26 -59.66
N SER A 340 1.35 -24.72 -59.09
CA SER A 340 2.72 -24.99 -59.55
C SER A 340 3.44 -25.83 -58.50
N ASN A 341 3.91 -26.98 -58.98
CA ASN A 341 4.82 -27.92 -58.33
C ASN A 341 6.00 -27.20 -57.68
N ASP A 342 6.36 -27.64 -56.47
CA ASP A 342 7.74 -28.05 -56.16
C ASP A 342 7.77 -28.83 -54.83
N THR A 343 8.14 -30.09 -54.94
CA THR A 343 8.65 -30.97 -53.87
C THR A 343 10.10 -30.59 -53.55
N PRO A 344 10.58 -30.81 -52.30
CA PRO A 344 11.16 -32.12 -51.93
C PRO A 344 10.58 -32.63 -50.59
N GLU A 345 10.08 -33.87 -50.51
CA GLU A 345 10.85 -35.11 -50.25
C GLU A 345 11.58 -35.11 -48.89
N THR A 346 10.97 -35.75 -47.86
CA THR A 346 11.29 -37.09 -47.27
C THR A 346 12.29 -36.96 -46.11
N ASP A 347 12.09 -37.50 -44.91
CA ASP A 347 11.65 -38.84 -44.49
C ASP A 347 10.68 -38.76 -43.29
N LEU A 348 9.52 -39.44 -43.24
CA LEU A 348 9.30 -40.89 -43.00
C LEU A 348 10.01 -41.37 -41.72
N SER A 349 9.38 -41.98 -40.72
CA SER A 349 8.06 -42.63 -40.66
C SER A 349 7.82 -43.16 -39.23
N ASN A 350 6.56 -43.10 -38.79
CA ASN A 350 5.79 -44.21 -38.17
C ASN A 350 6.27 -44.82 -36.82
N ASP A 351 5.42 -45.25 -35.90
CA ASP A 351 4.05 -45.75 -36.04
C ASP A 351 3.26 -45.71 -34.70
N THR A 352 1.98 -45.34 -34.85
CA THR A 352 0.73 -45.83 -34.21
C THR A 352 0.71 -46.58 -32.87
N SER A 353 -0.25 -46.19 -32.02
CA SER A 353 -1.51 -46.92 -31.70
C SER A 353 -2.34 -46.10 -30.67
N LYS A 354 -3.59 -45.66 -30.93
CA LYS A 354 -4.90 -46.36 -30.71
C LYS A 354 -4.95 -47.02 -29.31
N THR A 355 -5.94 -46.84 -28.42
CA THR A 355 -7.40 -46.59 -28.53
C THR A 355 -8.02 -46.49 -27.12
N ASP A 356 -9.19 -45.81 -26.99
CA ASP A 356 -10.36 -46.09 -26.13
C ASP A 356 -10.25 -46.00 -24.58
N LEU A 357 -10.98 -45.10 -23.85
CA LEU A 357 -12.42 -44.99 -23.50
C LEU A 357 -12.84 -45.72 -22.20
N SER A 358 -13.78 -45.09 -21.46
CA SER A 358 -14.56 -45.52 -20.26
C SER A 358 -13.82 -45.45 -18.91
N SER A 359 -14.27 -44.83 -17.79
CA SER A 359 -15.54 -44.49 -17.09
C SER A 359 -15.58 -45.18 -15.71
N ASP A 360 -16.24 -44.49 -14.76
CA ASP A 360 -16.86 -44.97 -13.51
C ASP A 360 -16.14 -44.90 -12.14
N THR A 361 -16.60 -43.89 -11.37
CA THR A 361 -17.23 -43.90 -10.02
C THR A 361 -16.87 -44.91 -8.92
N SER A 362 -16.62 -44.39 -7.70
CA SER A 362 -17.33 -44.70 -6.41
C SER A 362 -16.55 -44.08 -5.23
N GLU A 363 -17.09 -43.09 -4.52
CA GLU A 363 -17.85 -43.19 -3.24
C GLU A 363 -17.15 -43.92 -2.09
N THR A 364 -16.90 -43.22 -0.99
CA THR A 364 -17.16 -43.73 0.37
C THR A 364 -17.19 -42.62 1.43
N ASP A 365 -18.32 -42.57 2.13
CA ASP A 365 -18.65 -41.76 3.30
C ASP A 365 -17.79 -42.08 4.53
N SER A 366 -17.59 -41.09 5.41
CA SER A 366 -17.77 -41.31 6.86
C SER A 366 -18.07 -40.02 7.62
N SER A 367 -19.15 -40.09 8.38
CA SER A 367 -19.76 -39.10 9.28
C SER A 367 -19.12 -39.05 10.67
N ASN A 368 -19.12 -37.88 11.34
CA ASN A 368 -19.58 -37.71 12.74
C ASN A 368 -19.46 -36.25 13.26
N ASP A 369 -20.58 -35.52 13.17
CA ASP A 369 -21.33 -34.74 14.19
C ASP A 369 -20.73 -33.99 15.41
N LYS A 370 -21.31 -32.78 15.60
CA LYS A 370 -21.47 -31.85 16.76
C LYS A 370 -20.34 -30.83 16.98
N GLU A 371 -20.57 -29.51 17.05
CA GLU A 371 -21.60 -28.77 17.81
C GLU A 371 -21.82 -27.33 17.25
N THR A 372 -22.96 -26.73 17.60
CA THR A 372 -23.58 -25.51 17.07
C THR A 372 -22.94 -24.18 17.52
N ASP A 373 -22.81 -23.21 16.60
CA ASP A 373 -22.84 -21.78 16.96
C ASP A 373 -23.48 -20.92 15.85
N TRP A 374 -24.37 -20.00 16.24
CA TRP A 374 -25.23 -19.22 15.34
C TRP A 374 -24.52 -17.95 14.84
N THR A 375 -24.19 -17.87 13.55
CA THR A 375 -23.89 -16.60 12.86
C THR A 375 -24.48 -16.57 11.45
N LEU A 376 -25.01 -15.41 11.04
CA LEU A 376 -25.71 -15.16 9.78
C LEU A 376 -24.94 -15.70 8.55
N LYS A 377 -25.49 -16.74 7.91
CA LYS A 377 -25.09 -17.15 6.56
C LYS A 377 -25.78 -16.25 5.52
N THR A 378 -25.05 -15.30 4.95
CA THR A 378 -25.19 -15.01 3.52
C THR A 378 -24.59 -16.17 2.76
N ALA A 379 -25.35 -16.76 1.84
CA ALA A 379 -24.92 -17.86 1.00
C ALA A 379 -23.74 -17.46 0.11
N THR A 380 -22.55 -17.94 0.47
CA THR A 380 -21.46 -18.17 -0.48
C THR A 380 -21.15 -19.64 -0.42
N THR A 381 -21.65 -20.38 -1.41
CA THR A 381 -21.33 -21.78 -1.67
C THR A 381 -19.82 -21.91 -1.87
N ASP A 382 -19.23 -22.93 -1.25
CA ASP A 382 -17.79 -23.25 -1.28
C ASP A 382 -17.27 -23.45 -2.72
N MET A 383 -16.81 -22.36 -3.33
CA MET A 383 -15.67 -22.39 -4.25
C MET A 383 -14.49 -21.95 -3.41
N ASN A 384 -13.52 -22.84 -3.14
CA ASN A 384 -12.25 -22.46 -2.52
C ASN A 384 -11.72 -21.19 -3.19
N PRO A 385 -11.80 -20.00 -2.58
CA PRO A 385 -11.13 -18.87 -3.17
C PRO A 385 -9.65 -19.20 -3.01
N ILE A 386 -8.96 -19.45 -4.13
CA ILE A 386 -7.50 -19.63 -4.14
C ILE A 386 -6.85 -18.50 -3.33
N VAL A 387 -7.45 -17.31 -3.32
CA VAL A 387 -7.09 -16.20 -2.44
C VAL A 387 -7.82 -16.29 -1.09
N THR A 388 -7.10 -16.68 -0.04
CA THR A 388 -7.60 -16.54 1.34
C THR A 388 -7.89 -15.06 1.65
N THR A 389 -9.15 -14.75 1.96
CA THR A 389 -9.53 -13.45 2.56
C THR A 389 -8.94 -13.38 3.97
N GLU A 390 -8.36 -12.23 4.33
CA GLU A 390 -7.63 -12.01 5.59
C GLU A 390 -8.44 -12.51 6.79
N THR A 391 -8.06 -13.67 7.35
CA THR A 391 -8.45 -14.09 8.69
C THR A 391 -7.68 -13.20 9.66
N SER A 392 -8.18 -11.98 9.88
CA SER A 392 -7.72 -11.17 10.98
C SER A 392 -7.98 -11.97 12.24
N VAL A 393 -6.93 -12.42 12.92
CA VAL A 393 -7.04 -13.04 14.24
C VAL A 393 -7.79 -12.04 15.11
N ASP A 394 -9.05 -12.35 15.41
CA ASP A 394 -9.90 -11.56 16.30
C ASP A 394 -9.30 -11.66 17.71
N GLY A 395 -8.40 -10.74 18.02
CA GLY A 395 -7.61 -10.81 19.23
C GLY A 395 -6.98 -9.49 19.65
N THR A 396 -6.85 -9.31 20.96
CA THR A 396 -5.80 -8.46 21.54
C THR A 396 -4.45 -9.06 21.17
N ILE A 397 -3.51 -8.23 20.68
CA ILE A 397 -2.15 -8.66 20.33
C ILE A 397 -1.56 -9.48 21.47
N LYS A 398 -1.04 -10.66 21.16
CA LYS A 398 -0.51 -11.55 22.19
C LYS A 398 0.68 -10.87 22.88
N TRP A 399 0.68 -10.85 24.21
CA TRP A 399 1.80 -10.31 25.01
C TRP A 399 3.15 -10.99 24.69
N SER A 400 3.11 -12.22 24.15
CA SER A 400 4.30 -12.92 23.66
C SER A 400 5.04 -12.17 22.56
N VAL A 401 4.34 -11.48 21.66
CA VAL A 401 4.98 -10.76 20.53
C VAL A 401 5.72 -9.53 21.06
N TRP A 402 5.13 -8.82 22.02
CA TRP A 402 5.78 -7.72 22.73
C TRP A 402 7.08 -8.18 23.37
N LEU A 403 7.00 -9.27 24.13
CA LEU A 403 8.15 -9.80 24.84
C LEU A 403 9.27 -10.20 23.87
N GLN A 404 8.94 -10.90 22.78
CA GLN A 404 9.92 -11.32 21.78
C GLN A 404 10.62 -10.15 21.07
N LEU A 405 9.90 -9.05 20.83
CA LEU A 405 10.49 -7.83 20.26
C LEU A 405 11.60 -7.29 21.17
N PHE A 406 11.32 -7.18 22.48
CA PHE A 406 12.28 -6.67 23.46
C PHE A 406 13.37 -7.68 23.84
N THR A 407 13.08 -8.99 23.81
CA THR A 407 14.03 -10.06 24.15
C THR A 407 14.77 -10.62 22.94
N SER A 408 14.81 -9.86 21.83
CA SER A 408 15.55 -10.27 20.63
C SER A 408 17.06 -10.33 20.89
N PRO A 409 17.82 -11.19 20.18
CA PRO A 409 19.28 -11.24 20.28
C PRO A 409 19.93 -9.88 19.97
N PRO A 410 21.07 -9.52 20.59
CA PRO A 410 21.96 -10.36 21.39
C PRO A 410 21.74 -10.33 22.92
N LEU A 411 21.15 -9.27 23.50
CA LEU A 411 21.07 -9.10 24.96
C LEU A 411 19.91 -9.87 25.62
N ARG A 412 18.90 -10.30 24.86
CA ARG A 412 17.73 -11.05 25.36
C ARG A 412 17.14 -10.41 26.64
N TRP A 413 16.90 -11.19 27.69
CA TRP A 413 16.33 -10.73 28.96
C TRP A 413 17.18 -9.69 29.69
N PHE A 414 18.52 -9.79 29.63
CA PHE A 414 19.40 -8.81 30.27
C PHE A 414 19.17 -7.40 29.69
N GLY A 415 19.02 -7.30 28.36
CA GLY A 415 18.73 -6.03 27.69
C GLY A 415 17.38 -5.44 28.12
N PHE A 416 16.35 -6.28 28.23
CA PHE A 416 15.02 -5.86 28.68
C PHE A 416 15.02 -5.31 30.11
N PHE A 417 15.65 -6.01 31.06
CA PHE A 417 15.76 -5.52 32.44
C PHE A 417 16.61 -4.24 32.53
N LEU A 418 17.73 -4.17 31.80
CA LEU A 418 18.57 -2.99 31.74
C LEU A 418 17.80 -1.78 31.16
N MET A 419 16.96 -2.00 30.15
CA MET A 419 16.09 -0.97 29.58
C MET A 419 15.17 -0.39 30.65
N ILE A 420 14.45 -1.24 31.40
CA ILE A 420 13.54 -0.79 32.47
C ILE A 420 14.30 0.00 33.54
N ILE A 421 15.47 -0.48 33.97
CA ILE A 421 16.32 0.20 34.96
C ILE A 421 16.73 1.58 34.45
N LEU A 422 17.17 1.70 33.19
CA LEU A 422 17.53 2.99 32.59
C LEU A 422 16.33 3.92 32.44
N MET A 423 15.13 3.40 32.16
CA MET A 423 13.92 4.22 32.08
C MET A 423 13.54 4.81 33.43
N CYS A 424 13.38 3.96 34.44
CA CYS A 424 13.01 4.41 35.79
C CYS A 424 14.11 5.25 36.44
N GLY A 425 15.38 4.88 36.25
CA GLY A 425 16.53 5.59 36.81
C GLY A 425 16.71 6.99 36.21
N ALA A 426 16.53 7.14 34.91
CA ALA A 426 16.61 8.46 34.26
C ALA A 426 15.48 9.38 34.72
N GLU A 427 14.26 8.88 34.85
CA GLU A 427 13.12 9.67 35.32
C GLU A 427 13.30 10.08 36.79
N ALA A 428 13.71 9.15 37.65
CA ALA A 428 13.97 9.46 39.06
C ALA A 428 15.08 10.50 39.23
N LEU A 429 16.14 10.44 38.41
CA LEU A 429 17.22 11.42 38.42
C LEU A 429 16.76 12.80 37.91
N TYR A 430 15.89 12.83 36.91
CA TYR A 430 15.26 14.06 36.41
C TYR A 430 14.42 14.74 37.51
N ASP A 431 13.52 14.00 38.15
CA ASP A 431 12.69 14.51 39.24
C ASP A 431 13.53 14.95 40.45
N TYR A 432 14.57 14.19 40.78
CA TYR A 432 15.50 14.57 41.84
C TYR A 432 16.22 15.89 41.54
N THR A 433 16.63 16.10 40.29
CA THR A 433 17.27 17.36 39.85
C THR A 433 16.32 18.55 40.00
N ASN A 434 15.04 18.39 39.64
CA ASN A 434 14.01 19.41 39.86
C ASN A 434 13.75 19.67 41.36
N ARG A 435 13.71 18.61 42.17
CA ARG A 435 13.58 18.74 43.62
C ARG A 435 14.78 19.44 44.25
N TRP A 436 15.99 19.22 43.73
CA TRP A 436 17.19 19.90 44.19
C TRP A 436 17.12 21.42 43.97
N LEU A 437 16.59 21.84 42.82
CA LEU A 437 16.33 23.26 42.53
C LEU A 437 15.36 23.88 43.57
N ALA A 438 14.28 23.16 43.90
CA ALA A 438 13.36 23.59 44.95
C ALA A 438 14.05 23.70 46.32
N LEU A 439 14.88 22.71 46.69
CA LEU A 439 15.65 22.74 47.93
C LEU A 439 16.63 23.92 47.98
N TRP A 440 17.32 24.20 46.87
CA TRP A 440 18.24 25.34 46.78
C TRP A 440 17.52 26.67 47.04
N SER A 441 16.33 26.85 46.45
CA SER A 441 15.50 28.06 46.64
C SER A 441 14.96 28.23 48.07
N SER A 442 14.86 27.14 48.84
CA SER A 442 14.34 27.18 50.21
C SER A 442 15.39 27.56 51.28
N LYS A 443 16.66 27.73 50.89
CA LYS A 443 17.75 28.05 51.82
C LYS A 443 17.83 29.56 52.11
N SER A 444 18.46 29.90 53.24
CA SER A 444 18.75 31.28 53.63
C SER A 444 19.67 31.98 52.62
N ASP A 445 19.61 33.30 52.52
CA ASP A 445 20.33 34.08 51.49
C ASP A 445 21.85 33.81 51.48
N ASP A 446 22.46 33.74 52.66
CA ASP A 446 23.90 33.42 52.80
C ASP A 446 24.23 32.01 52.31
N GLN A 447 23.32 31.06 52.49
CA GLN A 447 23.47 29.69 52.02
C GLN A 447 23.19 29.56 50.52
N GLN A 448 22.28 30.37 49.96
CA GLN A 448 22.01 30.39 48.52
C GLN A 448 23.22 30.90 47.73
N LYS A 449 23.96 31.87 48.28
CA LYS A 449 25.21 32.39 47.70
C LYS A 449 26.37 31.41 47.77
N SER A 450 26.25 30.32 48.54
CA SER A 450 27.26 29.28 48.59
C SER A 450 27.40 28.56 47.25
N ALA A 451 28.64 28.43 46.77
CA ALA A 451 28.94 27.73 45.52
C ALA A 451 28.57 26.24 45.54
N TYR A 452 28.42 25.65 46.73
CA TYR A 452 28.08 24.23 46.88
C TYR A 452 26.76 23.86 46.17
N TYR A 453 25.67 24.58 46.44
CA TYR A 453 24.36 24.24 45.89
C TYR A 453 24.29 24.42 44.37
N ALA A 454 24.93 25.47 43.85
CA ALA A 454 25.02 25.76 42.43
C ALA A 454 25.84 24.69 41.68
N TYR A 455 27.01 24.27 42.21
CA TYR A 455 27.84 23.23 41.57
C TYR A 455 27.17 21.86 41.62
N VAL A 456 26.47 21.51 42.70
CA VAL A 456 25.71 20.26 42.76
C VAL A 456 24.57 20.26 41.73
N TYR A 457 23.85 21.37 41.59
CA TYR A 457 22.81 21.49 40.57
C TYR A 457 23.38 21.40 39.14
N LEU A 458 24.53 22.03 38.88
CA LEU A 458 25.23 21.90 37.61
C LEU A 458 25.65 20.45 37.34
N GLY A 459 26.22 19.76 38.33
CA GLY A 459 26.58 18.34 38.20
C GLY A 459 25.38 17.43 37.93
N LEU A 460 24.27 17.65 38.64
CA LEU A 460 23.03 16.89 38.48
C LEU A 460 22.39 17.12 37.11
N THR A 461 22.38 18.35 36.60
CA THR A 461 21.80 18.66 35.28
C THR A 461 22.58 18.01 34.14
N PHE A 462 23.91 18.12 34.11
CA PHE A 462 24.73 17.43 33.11
C PHE A 462 24.74 15.90 33.29
N GLY A 463 24.71 15.41 34.53
CA GLY A 463 24.56 13.99 34.82
C GLY A 463 23.23 13.43 34.30
N THR A 464 22.13 14.16 34.50
CA THR A 464 20.80 13.81 33.97
C THR A 464 20.80 13.77 32.45
N LEU A 465 21.42 14.76 31.79
CA LEU A 465 21.57 14.77 30.34
C LEU A 465 22.32 13.53 29.82
N ALA A 466 23.43 13.17 30.45
CA ALA A 466 24.21 12.00 30.07
C ALA A 466 23.40 10.70 30.22
N VAL A 467 22.69 10.53 31.35
CA VAL A 467 21.86 9.34 31.60
C VAL A 467 20.70 9.26 30.60
N ILE A 468 20.05 10.38 30.27
CA ILE A 468 18.96 10.41 29.28
C ILE A 468 19.46 10.06 27.88
N LEU A 469 20.64 10.55 27.47
CA LEU A 469 21.26 10.19 26.19
C LEU A 469 21.58 8.69 26.11
N VAL A 470 22.14 8.12 27.17
CA VAL A 470 22.40 6.68 27.25
C VAL A 470 21.09 5.88 27.17
N ARG A 471 20.06 6.31 27.91
CA ARG A 471 18.74 5.67 27.90
C ARG A 471 18.10 5.69 26.51
N THR A 472 17.98 6.86 25.87
CA THR A 472 17.31 6.97 24.56
C THR A 472 18.08 6.19 23.49
N GLY A 473 19.41 6.30 23.46
CA GLY A 473 20.27 5.53 22.56
C GLY A 473 20.10 4.01 22.74
N PHE A 474 20.03 3.55 23.99
CA PHE A 474 19.86 2.13 24.31
C PHE A 474 18.48 1.58 23.88
N ILE A 475 17.40 2.36 24.05
CA ILE A 475 16.05 1.93 23.60
C ILE A 475 16.00 1.80 22.07
N PHE A 476 16.52 2.80 21.34
CA PHE A 476 16.61 2.71 19.87
C PHE A 476 17.45 1.53 19.42
N PHE A 477 18.54 1.22 20.13
CA PHE A 477 19.36 0.04 19.85
C PHE A 477 18.58 -1.27 20.02
N ILE A 478 17.84 -1.44 21.12
CA ILE A 478 17.00 -2.64 21.33
C ILE A 478 15.94 -2.76 20.23
N MET A 479 15.25 -1.67 19.91
CA MET A 479 14.22 -1.65 18.88
C MET A 479 14.75 -2.04 17.51
N LEU A 480 15.90 -1.48 17.11
CA LEU A 480 16.53 -1.79 15.82
C LEU A 480 16.94 -3.26 15.72
N ARG A 481 17.44 -3.84 16.82
CA ARG A 481 17.78 -5.27 16.90
C ARG A 481 16.54 -6.15 16.84
N GLY A 482 15.47 -5.78 17.55
CA GLY A 482 14.18 -6.45 17.50
C GLY A 482 13.60 -6.48 16.08
N SER A 483 13.57 -5.33 15.41
CA SER A 483 13.09 -5.22 14.03
C SER A 483 13.93 -6.04 13.04
N THR A 484 15.26 -6.02 13.20
CA THR A 484 16.17 -6.84 12.37
C THR A 484 15.93 -8.34 12.56
N HIS A 485 15.70 -8.77 13.81
CA HIS A 485 15.40 -10.16 14.10
C HIS A 485 14.10 -10.62 13.44
N PHE A 486 13.06 -9.78 13.49
CA PHE A 486 11.77 -10.04 12.87
C PHE A 486 11.90 -10.12 11.35
N HIS A 487 12.63 -9.18 10.73
CA HIS A 487 12.91 -9.21 9.29
C HIS A 487 13.60 -10.50 8.85
N ASN A 488 14.68 -10.88 9.55
CA ASN A 488 15.46 -12.08 9.18
C ASN A 488 14.61 -13.35 9.27
N ARG A 489 13.80 -13.50 10.34
CA ARG A 489 12.91 -14.66 10.47
C ARG A 489 11.82 -14.67 9.41
N MET A 490 11.23 -13.52 9.11
CA MET A 490 10.23 -13.39 8.05
C MET A 490 10.82 -13.77 6.68
N LEU A 491 12.02 -13.28 6.35
CA LEU A 491 12.69 -13.58 5.08
C LEU A 491 12.93 -15.08 4.93
N SER A 492 13.53 -15.72 5.94
CA SER A 492 13.74 -17.17 5.92
C SER A 492 12.40 -17.93 5.88
N GLY A 493 11.39 -17.48 6.64
CA GLY A 493 10.06 -18.10 6.62
C GLY A 493 9.40 -18.06 5.24
N ILE A 494 9.49 -16.94 4.52
CA ILE A 494 8.95 -16.79 3.17
C ILE A 494 9.75 -17.62 2.15
N LEU A 495 11.08 -17.58 2.19
CA LEU A 495 11.91 -18.26 1.20
C LEU A 495 11.82 -19.79 1.26
N TYR A 496 11.53 -20.33 2.44
CA TYR A 496 11.56 -21.77 2.67
C TYR A 496 10.18 -22.40 2.88
N THR A 497 9.09 -21.67 2.68
CA THR A 497 7.72 -22.22 2.75
C THR A 497 7.31 -22.87 1.42
N SER A 498 6.22 -23.65 1.44
CA SER A 498 5.74 -24.40 0.27
C SER A 498 5.09 -23.50 -0.79
N LEU A 499 5.08 -23.95 -2.05
CA LEU A 499 4.49 -23.20 -3.17
C LEU A 499 3.00 -22.87 -2.96
N ARG A 500 2.27 -23.75 -2.24
CA ARG A 500 0.87 -23.54 -1.86
C ARG A 500 0.64 -22.22 -1.13
N PHE A 501 1.61 -21.78 -0.32
CA PHE A 501 1.53 -20.48 0.35
C PHE A 501 1.48 -19.32 -0.65
N PHE A 502 2.30 -19.37 -1.70
CA PHE A 502 2.38 -18.32 -2.73
C PHE A 502 1.18 -18.32 -3.67
N GLU A 503 0.59 -19.48 -3.94
CA GLU A 503 -0.70 -19.55 -4.65
C GLU A 503 -1.82 -18.96 -3.80
N SER A 504 -1.79 -19.19 -2.49
CA SER A 504 -2.83 -18.73 -1.57
C SER A 504 -2.72 -17.25 -1.16
N ASN A 505 -1.53 -16.66 -1.34
CA ASN A 505 -1.21 -15.30 -0.91
C ASN A 505 -0.68 -14.48 -2.10
N PRO A 506 -1.44 -13.45 -2.55
CA PRO A 506 -0.99 -12.58 -3.62
C PRO A 506 0.38 -11.95 -3.35
N SER A 507 1.22 -11.84 -4.37
CA SER A 507 2.57 -11.26 -4.26
C SER A 507 2.58 -9.86 -3.64
N GLY A 508 1.58 -9.03 -3.94
CA GLY A 508 1.42 -7.70 -3.35
C GLY A 508 1.25 -7.72 -1.83
N ARG A 509 0.62 -8.77 -1.27
CA ARG A 509 0.46 -8.94 0.18
C ARG A 509 1.81 -9.20 0.85
N ILE A 510 2.59 -10.15 0.30
CA ILE A 510 3.93 -10.50 0.80
C ILE A 510 4.85 -9.28 0.73
N LEU A 511 4.82 -8.56 -0.39
CA LEU A 511 5.59 -7.34 -0.57
C LEU A 511 5.20 -6.26 0.45
N ASN A 512 3.91 -6.08 0.73
CA ASN A 512 3.45 -5.12 1.72
C ASN A 512 3.92 -5.46 3.14
N ARG A 513 4.02 -6.75 3.49
CA ARG A 513 4.64 -7.18 4.77
C ARG A 513 6.13 -6.83 4.82
N ALA A 514 6.86 -7.19 3.76
CA ALA A 514 8.31 -6.97 3.67
C ALA A 514 8.72 -5.50 3.57
N SER A 515 7.84 -4.64 3.06
CA SER A 515 8.09 -3.20 2.89
C SER A 515 7.38 -2.36 3.95
N LYS A 516 6.06 -2.27 3.92
CA LYS A 516 5.31 -1.31 4.73
C LYS A 516 5.24 -1.68 6.20
N ASP A 517 4.91 -2.94 6.50
CA ASP A 517 4.88 -3.38 7.90
C ASP A 517 6.28 -3.35 8.51
N GLN A 518 7.31 -3.78 7.77
CA GLN A 518 8.71 -3.65 8.18
C GLN A 518 9.14 -2.19 8.44
N GLN A 519 8.74 -1.25 7.57
CA GLN A 519 8.99 0.19 7.77
C GLN A 519 8.37 0.71 9.07
N VAL A 520 7.15 0.26 9.40
CA VAL A 520 6.47 0.63 10.65
C VAL A 520 7.29 0.20 11.87
N LEU A 521 7.88 -1.01 11.83
CA LEU A 521 8.73 -1.52 12.91
C LEU A 521 10.05 -0.74 13.04
N ASP A 522 10.65 -0.36 11.92
CA ASP A 522 11.93 0.35 11.89
C ASP A 522 11.81 1.82 12.31
N GLU A 523 10.74 2.51 11.90
CA GLU A 523 10.67 3.97 12.01
C GLU A 523 9.60 4.46 12.97
N SER A 524 8.38 3.90 12.92
CA SER A 524 7.20 4.47 13.60
C SER A 524 7.01 3.91 15.01
N LEU A 525 7.15 2.59 15.17
CA LEU A 525 6.99 1.90 16.44
C LEU A 525 7.97 2.39 17.53
N PRO A 526 9.28 2.60 17.26
CA PRO A 526 10.22 3.04 18.29
C PRO A 526 9.87 4.42 18.85
N LEU A 527 9.44 5.35 17.99
CA LEU A 527 9.04 6.70 18.40
C LEU A 527 7.79 6.67 19.28
N ALA A 528 6.73 5.99 18.83
CA ALA A 528 5.49 5.88 19.59
C ALA A 528 5.69 5.19 20.95
N LEU A 529 6.57 4.19 21.03
CA LEU A 529 6.89 3.50 22.28
C LEU A 529 7.70 4.36 23.25
N ILE A 530 8.74 5.04 22.77
CA ILE A 530 9.53 5.95 23.61
C ILE A 530 8.64 7.07 24.16
N ASP A 531 7.83 7.70 23.30
CA ASP A 531 6.92 8.76 23.73
C ASP A 531 5.87 8.23 24.71
N SER A 532 5.24 7.09 24.43
CA SER A 532 4.23 6.52 25.31
C SER A 532 4.80 6.18 26.70
N THR A 533 5.96 5.52 26.73
CA THR A 533 6.61 5.11 28.00
C THR A 533 7.14 6.31 28.77
N GLN A 534 7.76 7.30 28.10
CA GLN A 534 8.21 8.53 28.73
C GLN A 534 7.04 9.32 29.34
N ASN A 535 5.96 9.53 28.59
CA ASN A 535 4.81 10.29 29.10
C ASN A 535 4.06 9.55 30.21
N LEU A 536 4.03 8.21 30.16
CA LEU A 536 3.49 7.40 31.25
C LEU A 536 4.31 7.57 32.53
N LEU A 537 5.65 7.49 32.45
CA LEU A 537 6.54 7.69 33.58
C LEU A 537 6.43 9.10 34.16
N MET A 538 6.42 10.13 33.30
CA MET A 538 6.20 11.53 33.72
C MET A 538 4.84 11.72 34.41
N THR A 539 3.79 11.05 33.92
CA THR A 539 2.47 11.11 34.55
C THR A 539 2.50 10.47 35.94
N VAL A 540 3.13 9.30 36.07
CA VAL A 540 3.28 8.62 37.36
C VAL A 540 4.09 9.49 38.33
N GLY A 541 5.21 10.08 37.90
CA GLY A 541 6.00 11.01 38.70
C GLY A 541 5.19 12.23 39.17
N SER A 542 4.42 12.83 38.26
CA SER A 542 3.53 13.96 38.58
C SER A 542 2.47 13.58 39.61
N ILE A 543 1.84 12.39 39.47
CA ILE A 543 0.84 11.89 40.44
C ILE A 543 1.48 11.63 41.81
N ILE A 544 2.70 11.08 41.86
CA ILE A 544 3.42 10.86 43.13
C ILE A 544 3.67 12.20 43.84
N ILE A 545 4.16 13.21 43.12
CA ILE A 545 4.41 14.55 43.68
C ILE A 545 3.12 15.17 44.22
N ILE A 546 2.02 15.10 43.45
CA ILE A 546 0.70 15.58 43.89
C ILE A 546 0.25 14.84 45.16
N GLY A 547 0.39 13.52 45.19
CA GLY A 547 0.02 12.68 46.33
C GLY A 547 0.84 12.97 47.60
N THR A 548 2.13 13.31 47.46
CA THR A 548 2.96 13.72 48.62
C THR A 548 2.55 15.07 49.21
N THR A 549 2.01 15.97 48.38
CA THR A 549 1.54 17.28 48.84
C THR A 549 0.14 17.17 49.46
N ASN A 550 -0.76 16.43 48.80
CA ASN A 550 -2.13 16.25 49.24
C ASN A 550 -2.62 14.81 49.00
N PRO A 551 -2.57 13.95 50.04
CA PRO A 551 -2.98 12.55 49.92
C PRO A 551 -4.45 12.37 49.53
N TRP A 552 -5.33 13.31 49.85
CA TRP A 552 -6.77 13.22 49.54
C TRP A 552 -7.06 13.26 48.04
N VAL A 553 -6.16 13.83 47.23
CA VAL A 553 -6.28 13.83 45.76
C VAL A 553 -6.19 12.41 45.21
N LEU A 554 -5.45 11.49 45.86
CA LEU A 554 -5.33 10.10 45.41
C LEU A 554 -6.68 9.35 45.46
N LEU A 555 -7.60 9.75 46.34
CA LEU A 555 -8.95 9.16 46.37
C LEU A 555 -9.74 9.48 45.11
N VAL A 556 -9.47 10.61 44.44
CA VAL A 556 -10.12 11.00 43.17
C VAL A 556 -9.63 10.11 42.02
N LEU A 557 -8.39 9.60 42.09
CA LEU A 557 -7.84 8.73 41.07
C LEU A 557 -8.44 7.32 41.09
N ILE A 558 -8.92 6.85 42.24
CA ILE A 558 -9.52 5.51 42.41
C ILE A 558 -10.69 5.28 41.42
N PRO A 559 -11.69 6.17 41.30
CA PRO A 559 -12.75 6.02 40.29
C PRO A 559 -12.30 6.41 38.87
N LEU A 560 -11.35 7.35 38.72
CA LEU A 560 -10.94 7.84 37.39
C LEU A 560 -10.12 6.81 36.59
N VAL A 561 -9.23 6.06 37.23
CA VAL A 561 -8.37 5.08 36.53
C VAL A 561 -9.19 3.99 35.82
N PRO A 562 -10.17 3.32 36.47
CA PRO A 562 -11.05 2.38 35.78
C PRO A 562 -11.82 2.99 34.61
N ILE A 563 -12.31 4.22 34.75
CA ILE A 563 -13.01 4.94 33.68
C ILE A 563 -12.08 5.17 32.49
N VAL A 564 -10.86 5.64 32.72
CA VAL A 564 -9.86 5.83 31.66
C VAL A 564 -9.53 4.51 30.96
N LEU A 565 -9.34 3.43 31.72
CA LEU A 565 -9.07 2.11 31.14
C LEU A 565 -10.25 1.60 30.30
N TRP A 566 -11.49 1.86 30.73
CA TRP A 566 -12.69 1.53 29.96
C TRP A 566 -12.79 2.33 28.67
N ILE A 567 -12.63 3.67 28.72
CA ILE A 567 -12.63 4.53 27.53
C ILE A 567 -11.50 4.13 26.57
N ARG A 568 -10.30 3.83 27.08
CA ARG A 568 -9.16 3.35 26.28
C ARG A 568 -9.50 2.06 25.55
N ARG A 569 -10.06 1.06 26.25
CA ARG A 569 -10.46 -0.21 25.63
C ARG A 569 -11.52 -0.02 24.55
N PHE A 570 -12.51 0.83 24.81
CA PHE A 570 -13.55 1.18 23.83
C PHE A 570 -12.93 1.82 22.58
N TYR A 571 -12.11 2.87 22.77
CA TYR A 571 -11.45 3.57 21.68
C TYR A 571 -10.59 2.63 20.82
N ILE A 572 -9.74 1.80 21.43
CA ILE A 572 -8.82 0.92 20.70
C ILE A 572 -9.59 -0.10 19.85
N ARG A 573 -10.71 -0.63 20.34
CA ARG A 573 -11.55 -1.56 19.56
C ARG A 573 -12.14 -0.87 18.33
N SER A 574 -12.74 0.31 18.52
CA SER A 574 -13.32 1.08 17.41
C SER A 574 -12.27 1.60 16.43
N SER A 575 -11.16 2.15 16.92
CA SER A 575 -10.10 2.73 16.07
C SER A 575 -9.44 1.68 15.18
N ARG A 576 -9.29 0.44 15.66
CA ARG A 576 -8.75 -0.67 14.86
C ARG A 576 -9.65 -1.00 13.67
N GLN A 577 -10.96 -1.11 13.90
CA GLN A 577 -11.91 -1.37 12.82
C GLN A 577 -11.99 -0.20 11.84
N LEU A 578 -11.96 1.05 12.32
CA LEU A 578 -11.92 2.23 11.46
C LEU A 578 -10.64 2.30 10.61
N LYS A 579 -9.47 1.99 11.18
CA LYS A 579 -8.21 1.88 10.43
C LYS A 579 -8.26 0.77 9.38
N ARG A 580 -8.87 -0.37 9.70
CA ARG A 580 -9.07 -1.46 8.73
C ARG A 580 -9.95 -0.98 7.57
N LEU A 581 -11.08 -0.35 7.90
CA LEU A 581 -12.00 0.17 6.89
C LEU A 581 -11.29 1.16 5.96
N GLU A 582 -10.55 2.13 6.51
CA GLU A 582 -9.74 3.08 5.73
C GLU A 582 -8.73 2.37 4.81
N SER A 583 -8.00 1.38 5.33
CA SER A 583 -7.02 0.67 4.53
C SER A 583 -7.66 -0.16 3.41
N VAL A 584 -8.83 -0.76 3.66
CA VAL A 584 -9.58 -1.56 2.67
C VAL A 584 -10.15 -0.65 1.59
N THR A 585 -10.71 0.50 1.95
CA THR A 585 -11.26 1.47 0.98
C THR A 585 -10.18 2.18 0.17
N ARG A 586 -8.94 2.24 0.68
CA ARG A 586 -7.82 2.88 -0.02
C ARG A 586 -7.28 2.08 -1.21
N SER A 587 -7.22 0.75 -1.11
CA SER A 587 -6.63 -0.09 -2.16
C SER A 587 -7.35 0.02 -3.52
N PRO A 588 -8.69 -0.01 -3.60
CA PRO A 588 -9.42 0.14 -4.86
C PRO A 588 -9.16 1.46 -5.60
N MET A 589 -8.81 2.54 -4.88
CA MET A 589 -8.44 3.82 -5.49
C MET A 589 -7.13 3.69 -6.28
N TYR A 590 -6.09 3.12 -5.67
CA TYR A 590 -4.79 2.92 -6.33
C TYR A 590 -4.88 1.92 -7.48
N ALA A 591 -5.66 0.85 -7.31
CA ALA A 591 -5.94 -0.12 -8.35
C ALA A 591 -6.60 0.54 -9.58
N LEU A 592 -7.64 1.37 -9.38
CA LEU A 592 -8.29 2.08 -10.47
C LEU A 592 -7.33 3.06 -11.16
N PHE A 593 -6.55 3.80 -10.39
CA PHE A 593 -5.58 4.73 -10.94
C PHE A 593 -4.51 4.02 -11.79
N SER A 594 -3.91 2.94 -11.26
CA SER A 594 -2.90 2.16 -11.99
C SER A 594 -3.47 1.50 -13.24
N SER A 595 -4.66 0.90 -13.15
CA SER A 595 -5.30 0.29 -14.33
C SER A 595 -5.69 1.34 -15.36
N SER A 596 -6.11 2.53 -14.95
CA SER A 596 -6.41 3.64 -15.88
C SER A 596 -5.16 4.12 -16.63
N LEU A 597 -3.99 4.13 -15.98
CA LEU A 597 -2.72 4.44 -16.65
C LEU A 597 -2.32 3.36 -17.67
N ASP A 598 -2.46 2.08 -17.31
CA ASP A 598 -2.17 0.96 -18.23
C ASP A 598 -3.14 0.94 -19.44
N GLY A 599 -4.38 1.41 -19.25
CA GLY A 599 -5.46 1.41 -20.25
C GLY A 599 -5.77 2.75 -20.92
N LEU A 600 -4.89 3.75 -20.79
CA LEU A 600 -5.17 5.13 -21.18
C LEU A 600 -5.59 5.28 -22.66
N THR A 601 -5.00 4.47 -23.55
CA THR A 601 -5.32 4.43 -24.98
C THR A 601 -6.72 3.88 -25.23
N SER A 602 -7.12 2.84 -24.50
CA SER A 602 -8.47 2.26 -24.59
C SER A 602 -9.53 3.23 -24.06
N ILE A 603 -9.30 3.84 -22.89
CA ILE A 603 -10.23 4.82 -22.28
C ILE A 603 -10.48 5.99 -23.25
N ARG A 604 -9.43 6.49 -23.92
CA ARG A 604 -9.54 7.57 -24.91
C ARG A 604 -10.19 7.11 -26.22
N ALA A 605 -9.87 5.91 -26.70
CA ALA A 605 -10.49 5.34 -27.89
C ALA A 605 -12.01 5.21 -27.74
N PHE A 606 -12.48 4.70 -26.59
CA PHE A 606 -13.91 4.55 -26.29
C PHE A 606 -14.60 5.83 -25.82
N LYS A 607 -13.87 6.94 -25.60
CA LYS A 607 -14.39 8.23 -25.12
C LYS A 607 -15.16 8.14 -23.78
N VAL A 608 -14.66 7.33 -22.84
CA VAL A 608 -15.29 7.06 -21.53
C VAL A 608 -14.57 7.74 -20.35
N GLN A 609 -13.85 8.84 -20.60
CA GLN A 609 -13.06 9.53 -19.58
C GLN A 609 -13.93 10.02 -18.40
N ALA A 610 -15.11 10.56 -18.69
CA ALA A 610 -16.02 11.10 -17.67
C ALA A 610 -16.49 10.02 -16.70
N ASP A 611 -16.81 8.83 -17.21
CA ASP A 611 -17.25 7.69 -16.39
C ASP A 611 -16.13 7.23 -15.45
N PHE A 612 -14.90 7.11 -15.96
CA PHE A 612 -13.74 6.76 -15.14
C PHE A 612 -13.42 7.82 -14.08
N VAL A 613 -13.59 9.11 -14.38
CA VAL A 613 -13.45 10.19 -13.39
C VAL A 613 -14.51 10.07 -12.30
N ASN A 614 -15.76 9.82 -12.67
CA ASN A 614 -16.86 9.64 -11.70
C ASN A 614 -16.61 8.40 -10.81
N MET A 615 -16.22 7.28 -11.40
CA MET A 615 -15.84 6.06 -10.67
C MET A 615 -14.67 6.31 -9.70
N PHE A 616 -13.69 7.12 -10.11
CA PHE A 616 -12.57 7.47 -9.25
C PHE A 616 -12.97 8.38 -8.09
N MET A 617 -13.81 9.39 -8.35
CA MET A 617 -14.34 10.27 -7.30
C MET A 617 -15.17 9.52 -6.27
N GLU A 618 -16.01 8.56 -6.68
CA GLU A 618 -16.80 7.74 -5.77
C GLU A 618 -15.91 6.90 -4.81
N ARG A 619 -14.82 6.33 -5.34
CA ARG A 619 -13.83 5.60 -4.52
C ARG A 619 -13.08 6.54 -3.56
N ILE A 620 -12.76 7.77 -3.99
CA ILE A 620 -12.19 8.82 -3.12
C ILE A 620 -13.15 9.18 -1.98
N ASP A 621 -14.42 9.40 -2.28
CA ASP A 621 -15.43 9.77 -1.29
C ASP A 621 -15.61 8.66 -0.26
N THR A 622 -15.67 7.41 -0.72
CA THR A 622 -15.78 6.23 0.14
C THR A 622 -14.61 6.15 1.11
N ASN A 623 -13.38 6.33 0.63
CA ASN A 623 -12.20 6.35 1.50
C ASN A 623 -12.18 7.56 2.44
N SER A 624 -12.57 8.72 1.95
CA SER A 624 -12.60 9.97 2.72
C SER A 624 -13.58 9.90 3.89
N ARG A 625 -14.75 9.27 3.70
CA ARG A 625 -15.70 8.98 4.77
C ARG A 625 -15.07 8.12 5.88
N ALA A 626 -14.38 7.04 5.52
CA ALA A 626 -13.71 6.16 6.48
C ALA A 626 -12.60 6.90 7.25
N TYR A 627 -11.76 7.65 6.54
CA TYR A 627 -10.69 8.43 7.15
C TYR A 627 -11.20 9.55 8.06
N PHE A 628 -12.27 10.25 7.67
CA PHE A 628 -12.88 11.29 8.49
C PHE A 628 -13.38 10.75 9.83
N ILE A 629 -14.07 9.62 9.82
CA ILE A 629 -14.56 8.98 11.06
C ILE A 629 -13.40 8.55 11.96
N LEU A 630 -12.29 8.06 11.38
CA LEU A 630 -11.07 7.74 12.13
C LEU A 630 -10.50 8.97 12.85
N VAL A 631 -10.41 10.12 12.16
CA VAL A 631 -9.94 11.38 12.76
C VAL A 631 -10.90 11.87 13.85
N ALA A 632 -12.21 11.82 13.60
CA ALA A 632 -13.23 12.21 14.56
C ALA A 632 -13.17 11.36 15.84
N ALA A 633 -12.98 10.04 15.71
CA ALA A 633 -12.82 9.12 16.85
C ALA A 633 -11.59 9.48 17.70
N SER A 634 -10.47 9.84 17.07
CA SER A 634 -9.25 10.28 17.78
C SER A 634 -9.48 11.58 18.56
N ARG A 635 -10.22 12.54 17.98
CA ARG A 635 -10.58 13.80 18.66
C ARG A 635 -11.55 13.59 19.83
N TRP A 636 -12.56 12.74 19.64
CA TRP A 636 -13.46 12.34 20.72
C TRP A 636 -12.69 11.74 21.89
N PHE A 637 -11.73 10.85 21.62
CA PHE A 637 -10.92 10.23 22.66
C PHE A 637 -10.07 11.24 23.42
N GLY A 638 -9.36 12.13 22.71
CA GLY A 638 -8.56 13.19 23.32
C GLY A 638 -9.38 14.08 24.26
N LEU A 639 -10.53 14.58 23.77
CA LEU A 639 -11.43 15.45 24.56
C LEU A 639 -11.87 14.79 25.87
N ARG A 640 -12.18 13.49 25.85
CA ARG A 640 -12.61 12.76 27.06
C ARG A 640 -11.47 12.62 28.07
N LEU A 641 -10.25 12.40 27.62
CA LEU A 641 -9.08 12.34 28.51
C LEU A 641 -8.78 13.68 29.16
N ASP A 642 -8.83 14.78 28.39
CA ASP A 642 -8.62 16.13 28.92
C ASP A 642 -9.71 16.55 29.93
N LEU A 643 -10.95 16.10 29.72
CA LEU A 643 -12.03 16.32 30.69
C LEU A 643 -11.72 15.61 32.02
N MET A 644 -11.13 14.41 31.99
CA MET A 644 -10.74 13.69 33.22
C MET A 644 -9.59 14.37 33.94
N THR A 645 -8.57 14.85 33.23
CA THR A 645 -7.47 15.60 33.86
C THR A 645 -7.95 16.94 34.42
N SER A 646 -8.91 17.59 33.75
CA SER A 646 -9.54 18.83 34.23
C SER A 646 -10.27 18.63 35.57
N VAL A 647 -10.91 17.46 35.77
CA VAL A 647 -11.52 17.10 37.07
C VAL A 647 -10.45 16.96 38.16
N VAL A 648 -9.31 16.33 37.87
CA VAL A 648 -8.19 16.22 38.82
C VAL A 648 -7.68 17.61 39.20
N THR A 649 -7.45 18.48 38.20
CA THR A 649 -7.00 19.86 38.43
C THR A 649 -8.01 20.65 39.28
N LEU A 650 -9.31 20.53 39.01
CA LEU A 650 -10.37 21.18 39.78
C LEU A 650 -10.36 20.74 41.24
N VAL A 651 -10.31 19.43 41.50
CA VAL A 651 -10.34 18.91 42.87
C VAL A 651 -9.06 19.29 43.62
N THR A 652 -7.89 19.21 42.99
CA THR A 652 -6.63 19.64 43.60
C THR A 652 -6.67 21.13 43.95
N ALA A 653 -7.22 21.99 43.08
CA ALA A 653 -7.36 23.41 43.36
C ALA A 653 -8.30 23.69 44.55
N ILE A 654 -9.47 23.02 44.59
CA ILE A 654 -10.42 23.14 45.71
C ILE A 654 -9.78 22.67 47.02
N LEU A 655 -9.10 21.53 47.02
CA LEU A 655 -8.46 21.00 48.20
C LEU A 655 -7.27 21.86 48.68
N ALA A 656 -6.51 22.45 47.75
CA ALA A 656 -5.44 23.39 48.09
C ALA A 656 -5.98 24.63 48.82
N VAL A 657 -7.15 25.15 48.40
CA VAL A 657 -7.81 26.29 49.05
C VAL A 657 -8.45 25.87 50.38
N ALA A 658 -9.12 24.72 50.43
CA ALA A 658 -9.79 24.22 51.63
C ALA A 658 -8.80 23.89 52.76
N LEU A 659 -7.63 23.36 52.41
CA LEU A 659 -6.57 22.98 53.35
C LEU A 659 -5.47 24.04 53.46
N ARG A 660 -5.74 25.30 53.08
CA ARG A 660 -4.74 26.39 53.05
C ARG A 660 -4.00 26.63 54.38
N ASN A 661 -4.59 26.23 55.51
CA ASN A 661 -3.99 26.38 56.84
C ASN A 661 -3.07 25.20 57.22
N GLN A 662 -3.13 24.08 56.48
CA GLN A 662 -2.39 22.84 56.77
C GLN A 662 -1.29 22.54 55.74
N ILE A 663 -1.38 23.15 54.56
CA ILE A 663 -0.44 22.93 53.45
C ILE A 663 0.43 24.16 53.28
N ASP A 664 1.74 23.94 53.13
CA ASP A 664 2.68 25.02 52.79
C ASP A 664 2.31 25.66 51.45
N PRO A 665 2.23 27.00 51.36
CA PRO A 665 1.85 27.69 50.12
C PRO A 665 2.70 27.31 48.90
N SER A 666 3.99 27.06 49.11
CA SER A 666 4.94 26.62 48.09
C SER A 666 4.63 25.21 47.57
N ALA A 667 4.28 24.27 48.46
CA ALA A 667 3.91 22.91 48.09
C ALA A 667 2.56 22.89 47.34
N ALA A 668 1.58 23.69 47.79
CA ALA A 668 0.30 23.85 47.11
C ALA A 668 0.49 24.38 45.67
N ALA A 669 1.31 25.42 45.47
CA ALA A 669 1.61 25.98 44.15
C ALA A 669 2.34 24.99 43.23
N LEU A 670 3.27 24.20 43.80
CA LEU A 670 3.95 23.14 43.08
C LEU A 670 2.96 22.07 42.61
N SER A 671 2.07 21.58 43.49
CA SER A 671 1.06 20.56 43.13
C SER A 671 0.12 21.03 42.01
N LEU A 672 -0.25 22.31 41.99
CA LEU A 672 -1.12 22.89 40.97
C LEU A 672 -0.39 23.00 39.62
N SER A 673 0.88 23.42 39.62
CA SER A 673 1.71 23.47 38.41
C SER A 673 1.88 22.09 37.75
N TYR A 674 2.05 21.04 38.56
CA TYR A 674 2.10 19.65 38.07
C TYR A 674 0.74 19.16 37.55
N CYS A 675 -0.40 19.57 38.14
CA CYS A 675 -1.74 19.25 37.60
C CYS A 675 -1.98 19.88 36.21
N ILE A 676 -1.54 21.14 36.02
CA ILE A 676 -1.63 21.82 34.72
C ILE A 676 -0.75 21.08 33.70
N THR A 677 0.47 20.71 34.07
CA THR A 677 1.39 19.98 33.20
C THR A 677 0.90 18.56 32.86
N LEU A 678 0.17 17.92 33.79
CA LEU A 678 -0.46 16.62 33.58
C LEU A 678 -1.58 16.69 32.53
N THR A 679 -2.25 17.85 32.40
CA THR A 679 -3.19 18.12 31.31
C THR A 679 -2.41 18.20 29.98
N GLY A 680 -2.82 17.43 28.98
CA GLY A 680 -2.07 17.28 27.73
C GLY A 680 -1.04 16.14 27.75
N LEU A 681 -0.12 16.06 28.72
CA LEU A 681 0.87 14.98 28.78
C LEU A 681 0.21 13.60 28.94
N PHE A 682 -0.79 13.49 29.81
CA PHE A 682 -1.54 12.25 30.00
C PHE A 682 -2.33 11.84 28.76
N GLN A 683 -3.05 12.81 28.17
CA GLN A 683 -3.84 12.62 26.95
C GLN A 683 -2.95 12.17 25.78
N TRP A 684 -1.81 12.83 25.60
CA TRP A 684 -0.81 12.46 24.61
C TRP A 684 -0.21 11.08 24.88
N GLY A 685 0.21 10.79 26.11
CA GLY A 685 0.81 9.50 26.48
C GLY A 685 -0.13 8.31 26.25
N ILE A 686 -1.42 8.45 26.57
CA ILE A 686 -2.42 7.40 26.31
C ILE A 686 -2.69 7.25 24.81
N ARG A 687 -2.77 8.36 24.06
CA ARG A 687 -2.95 8.30 22.61
C ARG A 687 -1.76 7.61 21.94
N GLN A 688 -0.54 7.95 22.35
CA GLN A 688 0.67 7.30 21.84
C GLN A 688 0.75 5.81 22.23
N SER A 689 0.27 5.44 23.43
CA SER A 689 0.11 4.02 23.79
C SER A 689 -0.82 3.28 22.83
N ALA A 690 -1.94 3.90 22.44
CA ALA A 690 -2.87 3.31 21.49
C ALA A 690 -2.28 3.25 20.06
N GLU A 691 -1.49 4.24 19.65
CA GLU A 691 -0.78 4.23 18.37
C GLU A 691 0.31 3.16 18.33
N ALA A 692 1.09 3.00 19.41
CA ALA A 692 2.06 1.92 19.54
C ALA A 692 1.41 0.53 19.48
N GLU A 693 0.26 0.33 20.12
CA GLU A 693 -0.51 -0.92 20.03
C GLU A 693 -1.00 -1.17 18.59
N ASN A 694 -1.41 -0.13 17.86
CA ASN A 694 -1.79 -0.27 16.45
C ASN A 694 -0.58 -0.62 15.55
N TYR A 695 0.59 -0.02 15.78
CA TYR A 695 1.81 -0.37 15.04
C TYR A 695 2.30 -1.78 15.36
N MET A 696 2.02 -2.25 16.57
CA MET A 696 2.35 -3.62 16.97
C MET A 696 1.56 -4.68 16.17
N THR A 697 0.40 -4.34 15.59
CA THR A 697 -0.31 -5.23 14.66
C THR A 697 0.53 -5.54 13.41
N SER A 698 1.30 -4.56 12.91
CA SER A 698 2.27 -4.80 11.83
C SER A 698 3.39 -5.75 12.29
N ALA A 699 3.82 -5.67 13.54
CA ALA A 699 4.85 -6.55 14.09
C ALA A 699 4.36 -7.98 14.26
N GLU A 700 3.11 -8.16 14.69
CA GLU A 700 2.46 -9.48 14.77
C GLU A 700 2.38 -10.14 13.40
N ARG A 701 1.97 -9.40 12.36
CA ARG A 701 1.92 -9.90 10.97
C ARG A 701 3.29 -10.30 10.42
N VAL A 702 4.32 -9.48 10.64
CA VAL A 702 5.70 -9.82 10.26
C VAL A 702 6.16 -11.07 11.02
N HIS A 703 5.82 -11.17 12.30
CA HIS A 703 6.16 -12.31 13.13
C HIS A 703 5.47 -13.61 12.67
N GLU A 704 4.20 -13.57 12.27
CA GLU A 704 3.46 -14.71 11.71
C GLU A 704 4.16 -15.29 10.48
N TYR A 705 4.66 -14.44 9.58
CA TYR A 705 5.41 -14.89 8.40
C TYR A 705 6.75 -15.53 8.78
N GLY A 706 7.33 -15.14 9.91
CA GLY A 706 8.52 -15.79 10.48
C GLY A 706 8.23 -17.14 11.16
N GLN A 707 6.97 -17.54 11.28
CA GLN A 707 6.53 -18.84 11.82
C GLN A 707 5.98 -19.78 10.74
N LEU A 708 6.09 -19.42 9.46
CA LEU A 708 5.65 -20.29 8.37
C LEU A 708 6.38 -21.64 8.43
N VAL A 709 5.62 -22.71 8.20
CA VAL A 709 6.15 -24.08 8.18
C VAL A 709 7.06 -24.22 6.96
N PRO A 710 8.33 -24.61 7.14
CA PRO A 710 9.22 -24.89 6.03
C PRO A 710 8.76 -26.10 5.23
N GLU A 711 9.10 -26.14 3.94
CA GLU A 711 8.89 -27.32 3.11
C GLU A 711 9.67 -28.53 3.67
N SER A 712 9.03 -29.70 3.67
CA SER A 712 9.43 -30.91 4.40
C SER A 712 10.82 -31.47 4.05
N HIS A 713 11.45 -31.03 2.96
CA HIS A 713 12.65 -31.64 2.38
C HIS A 713 13.99 -31.12 2.92
N ARG A 714 14.02 -30.33 4.01
CA ARG A 714 15.25 -29.69 4.49
C ARG A 714 15.78 -30.16 5.85
N ASN A 715 14.92 -30.70 6.72
CA ASN A 715 15.33 -31.21 8.03
C ASN A 715 15.68 -32.71 8.01
N SER A 716 15.35 -33.39 6.92
CA SER A 716 15.83 -34.73 6.60
C SER A 716 17.30 -34.64 6.19
N SER A 717 18.19 -35.30 6.94
CA SER A 717 19.58 -35.52 6.52
C SER A 717 19.59 -36.11 5.10
N GLU A 718 20.64 -35.87 4.32
CA GLU A 718 20.78 -36.35 2.93
C GLU A 718 20.53 -37.87 2.76
N SER A 719 20.56 -38.65 3.85
CA SER A 719 20.17 -40.06 3.92
C SER A 719 18.69 -40.36 3.63
N ASP A 720 17.79 -39.41 3.88
CA ASP A 720 16.33 -39.61 3.80
C ASP A 720 15.75 -39.03 2.49
N ILE A 721 16.60 -38.48 1.62
CA ILE A 721 16.23 -37.88 0.32
C ILE A 721 15.90 -38.96 -0.72
N LEU A 722 16.37 -40.19 -0.51
CA LEU A 722 15.83 -41.34 -1.23
C LEU A 722 14.52 -41.71 -0.55
N ILE A 723 13.39 -41.24 -1.12
CA ILE A 723 12.15 -42.00 -1.01
C ILE A 723 12.51 -43.37 -1.57
N GLN A 724 12.87 -44.32 -0.71
CA GLN A 724 13.03 -45.69 -1.13
C GLN A 724 11.66 -46.07 -1.66
N PRO A 725 11.55 -46.35 -2.96
CA PRO A 725 10.28 -46.80 -3.46
C PRO A 725 9.93 -48.09 -2.70
N PRO A 726 8.63 -48.35 -2.46
CA PRO A 726 8.21 -49.61 -1.87
C PRO A 726 8.93 -50.77 -2.56
N ASP A 727 9.32 -51.82 -1.82
CA ASP A 727 10.11 -52.95 -2.36
C ASP A 727 9.46 -53.59 -3.61
N ASP A 728 8.15 -53.37 -3.80
CA ASP A 728 7.36 -53.83 -4.93
C ASP A 728 7.38 -52.87 -6.15
N TRP A 729 8.21 -51.83 -6.18
CA TRP A 729 8.33 -50.94 -7.35
C TRP A 729 9.55 -51.28 -8.23
N PRO A 730 9.41 -51.35 -9.56
CA PRO A 730 8.17 -51.36 -10.34
C PRO A 730 7.76 -52.81 -10.66
N SER A 731 6.89 -53.41 -9.85
CA SER A 731 6.26 -54.68 -10.23
C SER A 731 5.00 -54.42 -11.07
N ARG A 732 5.27 -54.31 -12.37
CA ARG A 732 4.40 -54.40 -13.57
C ARG A 732 3.14 -53.55 -13.66
#